data_AF-A0AAJ1MAS8-F1
#
_entry.id   AF-A0AAJ1MAS8-F1
#
_cell.length_a   1.000
_cell.length_b   1.000
_cell.length_c   1.000
_cell.angle_alpha   90.00
_cell.angle_beta   90.00
_cell.angle_gamma   90.00
#
_symmetry.space_group_name_H-M   'P 1'
#
loop_
_entity.id
_entity.type
_entity.pdbx_description
1 polymer ?
#
loop_
_entity_poly.entity_id
_entity_poly.type
_entity_poly.pdbx_seq_one_letter_code
_entity_poly.pdbx_strand_id
1 'polypeptide(L)'
;MTDKIKDSQNTDEVKYPLISMLKDKYGISSVSKSIKISAKDDLYDIYRKTADFIWKNGTWSVDDYKQAIKDQLSYATALNDDADYYNVQYVKELSDDDPNVKTIRSAMRSSNKKQDFKIFSFMAKKENPVNGIKPSPNPFVDNSICKGFFAIDMNNASGTMHNTSYCLRSDRNFKWIVGNANRILGYNKLAVDITKSFTEDFLTTDSFAESPTMGSQNSVVSLSTHLHAVLQVLSTARYKKHWKWMAYRCIYHKLDELETTVERNGSLIEVSTNLSILETIGSWSYQDFMRYTEPSESDDDNDQSRIYRMFDDVSVSMSTRILPFQWLLLRFAYQLLKYIEDYLQQTYSIVKLQKYEREVDHQSRTPVFLEKKNINETTRQIMKSTKLNSFFSSVELDNDVDLNLFNSFESEAMRLMELLPKPDHKAVLRLRKLGNFRASGLFVPFTNTLIVDFRTPDQIYSAVKNDLSFHRVGKAGYSSFVHEYGHYLDYNLDQNIHALSMSKQFSSIVRSYRNEVMNHADDFPKSGKYSIDYFCTPTEVFARSFEIFVKHIGLRSNLIGVKDEYDFSSGSVEYRCFTPEIREMLFSYFNSIDSFSRLNGKLNVDLTVLMKKDNLLNESDNDNNNAESDLQNVENPMLAGSHKSDLQEKDKSESELNLDSENTDQSMKSKLGDVNEPVLVEHKVNSGLTEYLLF
;
A
#
# COMPACT_ATOMS: atom_id res chain seq x y z
N MET A 1 0.67 29.17 34.67
CA MET A 1 1.60 28.43 33.77
C MET A 1 0.96 27.14 33.28
N THR A 2 -0.32 27.18 32.92
CA THR A 2 -1.13 26.00 32.57
C THR A 2 -2.31 26.52 31.75
N ASP A 3 -2.10 26.67 30.44
CA ASP A 3 -3.17 26.79 29.41
C ASP A 3 -2.60 26.70 27.97
N LYS A 4 -1.50 25.95 27.78
CA LYS A 4 -0.88 25.76 26.45
C LYS A 4 -0.87 24.30 25.95
N ILE A 5 -1.52 23.38 26.66
CA ILE A 5 -1.44 21.93 26.32
C ILE A 5 -2.74 21.41 25.66
N LYS A 6 -3.84 22.18 25.65
CA LYS A 6 -5.10 21.74 25.01
C LYS A 6 -5.31 22.23 23.57
N ASP A 7 -4.67 23.32 23.14
CA ASP A 7 -4.82 23.82 21.76
C ASP A 7 -3.93 23.10 20.73
N SER A 8 -2.79 22.50 21.14
CA SER A 8 -1.87 21.87 20.17
C SER A 8 -2.36 20.53 19.64
N GLN A 9 -3.25 19.82 20.36
CA GLN A 9 -3.79 18.54 19.88
C GLN A 9 -4.84 18.73 18.78
N ASN A 10 -5.56 19.85 18.77
CA ASN A 10 -6.59 20.12 17.76
C ASN A 10 -6.00 20.61 16.42
N THR A 11 -4.85 21.29 16.46
CA THR A 11 -4.18 21.79 15.24
C THR A 11 -3.52 20.70 14.41
N ASP A 12 -2.96 19.67 15.04
CA ASP A 12 -2.27 18.58 14.34
C ASP A 12 -3.25 17.58 13.70
N GLU A 13 -4.41 17.35 14.32
CA GLU A 13 -5.45 16.47 13.78
C GLU A 13 -6.14 17.08 12.55
N VAL A 14 -6.35 18.40 12.52
CA VAL A 14 -6.84 19.13 11.33
C VAL A 14 -5.80 19.12 10.21
N LYS A 15 -4.51 19.23 10.54
CA LYS A 15 -3.41 19.26 9.57
C LYS A 15 -3.09 17.89 8.98
N TYR A 16 -3.25 16.81 9.76
CA TYR A 16 -2.90 15.44 9.38
C TYR A 16 -4.06 14.47 9.66
N PRO A 17 -5.18 14.52 8.94
CA PRO A 17 -6.37 13.70 9.22
C PRO A 17 -6.09 12.18 9.24
N LEU A 18 -5.09 11.70 8.49
CA LEU A 18 -4.67 10.31 8.50
C LEU A 18 -4.08 9.84 9.84
N ILE A 19 -3.53 10.74 10.66
CA ILE A 19 -3.08 10.37 12.01
C ILE A 19 -4.27 10.07 12.92
N SER A 20 -5.37 10.82 12.77
CA SER A 20 -6.61 10.57 13.50
C SER A 20 -7.18 9.21 13.12
N MET A 21 -7.17 8.84 11.83
CA MET A 21 -7.56 7.50 11.40
C MET A 21 -6.70 6.39 12.03
N LEU A 22 -5.37 6.57 12.09
CA LEU A 22 -4.48 5.58 12.72
C LEU A 22 -4.65 5.51 14.25
N LYS A 23 -4.99 6.64 14.88
CA LYS A 23 -5.30 6.73 16.30
C LYS A 23 -6.63 6.02 16.61
N ASP A 24 -7.66 6.22 15.79
CA ASP A 24 -8.97 5.60 15.97
C ASP A 24 -8.92 4.08 15.76
N LYS A 25 -8.25 3.62 14.70
CA LYS A 25 -8.12 2.18 14.39
C LYS A 25 -7.22 1.45 15.37
N TYR A 26 -6.08 2.04 15.73
CA TYR A 26 -4.98 1.31 16.35
C TYR A 26 -4.39 1.95 17.61
N GLY A 27 -4.86 3.12 18.02
CA GLY A 27 -4.27 3.89 19.13
C GLY A 27 -2.92 4.54 18.78
N ILE A 28 -2.59 4.69 17.50
CA ILE A 28 -1.33 5.25 17.04
C ILE A 28 -1.45 6.77 16.91
N SER A 29 -0.97 7.50 17.91
CA SER A 29 -0.98 8.98 17.90
C SER A 29 0.23 9.59 17.18
N SER A 30 1.27 8.80 16.90
CA SER A 30 2.45 9.25 16.14
C SER A 30 3.12 8.07 15.45
N VAL A 31 3.66 8.30 14.26
CA VAL A 31 4.43 7.30 13.52
C VAL A 31 5.91 7.63 13.63
N SER A 32 6.69 6.74 14.24
CA SER A 32 8.15 6.83 14.35
C SER A 32 8.87 5.78 13.52
N LYS A 33 8.25 4.61 13.32
CA LYS A 33 8.80 3.50 12.51
C LYS A 33 7.88 3.21 11.34
N SER A 34 8.45 3.14 10.13
CA SER A 34 7.69 2.87 8.90
C SER A 34 7.45 1.37 8.67
N ILE A 35 6.39 1.05 7.91
CA ILE A 35 6.17 -0.28 7.31
C ILE A 35 7.02 -0.41 6.03
N LYS A 36 7.68 -1.56 5.85
CA LYS A 36 8.40 -1.91 4.61
C LYS A 36 7.85 -3.18 4.00
N ILE A 37 7.19 -3.06 2.85
CA ILE A 37 6.68 -4.18 2.04
C ILE A 37 7.53 -4.26 0.76
N SER A 38 7.83 -5.48 0.34
CA SER A 38 8.62 -5.83 -0.85
C SER A 38 7.82 -6.78 -1.74
N ALA A 39 8.26 -6.94 -3.00
CA ALA A 39 7.68 -7.86 -3.98
C ALA A 39 7.52 -9.31 -3.48
N LYS A 40 8.38 -9.73 -2.53
CA LYS A 40 8.44 -11.10 -2.02
C LYS A 40 7.48 -11.35 -0.86
N ASP A 41 6.90 -10.29 -0.30
CA ASP A 41 6.00 -10.43 0.84
C ASP A 41 4.62 -10.87 0.36
N ASP A 42 4.16 -12.02 0.85
CA ASP A 42 2.80 -12.47 0.67
C ASP A 42 1.86 -11.88 1.74
N LEU A 43 0.57 -12.24 1.68
CA LEU A 43 -0.43 -11.78 2.66
C LEU A 43 -0.02 -12.09 4.11
N TYR A 44 0.62 -13.24 4.34
CA TYR A 44 1.10 -13.63 5.67
C TYR A 44 2.22 -12.70 6.14
N ASP A 45 3.20 -12.40 5.30
CA ASP A 45 4.27 -11.46 5.65
C ASP A 45 3.74 -10.03 5.86
N ILE A 46 2.82 -9.56 5.02
CA ILE A 46 2.20 -8.23 5.12
C ILE A 46 1.40 -8.09 6.43
N TYR A 47 0.58 -9.07 6.78
CA TYR A 47 -0.20 -9.06 8.02
C TYR A 47 0.72 -8.92 9.24
N ARG A 48 1.78 -9.72 9.30
CA ARG A 48 2.75 -9.71 10.40
C ARG A 48 3.51 -8.39 10.50
N LYS A 49 3.96 -7.85 9.36
CA LYS A 49 4.67 -6.56 9.29
C LYS A 49 3.77 -5.41 9.75
N THR A 50 2.48 -5.46 9.40
CA THR A 50 1.48 -4.48 9.82
C THR A 50 1.22 -4.55 11.31
N ALA A 51 1.02 -5.76 11.86
CA ALA A 51 0.86 -5.96 13.30
C ALA A 51 2.10 -5.51 14.10
N ASP A 52 3.30 -5.81 13.61
CA ASP A 52 4.55 -5.33 14.22
C ASP A 52 4.68 -3.81 14.18
N PHE A 53 4.23 -3.18 13.10
CA PHE A 53 4.19 -1.72 12.99
C PHE A 53 3.23 -1.11 14.00
N ILE A 54 2.04 -1.69 14.17
CA ILE A 54 1.06 -1.24 15.15
C ILE A 54 1.69 -1.32 16.54
N TRP A 55 2.20 -2.49 16.93
CA TRP A 55 2.91 -2.69 18.20
C TRP A 55 4.00 -1.64 18.47
N LYS A 56 4.84 -1.38 17.47
CA LYS A 56 6.01 -0.49 17.58
C LYS A 56 5.67 1.00 17.67
N ASN A 57 4.50 1.42 17.17
CA ASN A 57 4.09 2.82 17.12
C ASN A 57 2.94 3.15 18.09
N GLY A 58 2.26 2.15 18.65
CA GLY A 58 1.23 2.34 19.65
C GLY A 58 1.79 2.72 21.02
N THR A 59 0.98 3.45 21.79
CA THR A 59 1.22 3.69 23.22
C THR A 59 0.19 2.88 23.99
N TRP A 60 0.66 1.92 24.80
CA TRP A 60 -0.19 0.86 25.35
C TRP A 60 -0.54 1.11 26.81
N SER A 61 -1.82 1.27 27.10
CA SER A 61 -2.35 1.35 28.46
C SER A 61 -2.47 -0.04 29.07
N VAL A 62 -2.61 -0.12 30.40
CA VAL A 62 -2.88 -1.39 31.11
C VAL A 62 -4.19 -2.03 30.61
N ASP A 63 -5.17 -1.22 30.24
CA ASP A 63 -6.46 -1.73 29.76
C ASP A 63 -6.36 -2.31 28.35
N ASP A 64 -5.45 -1.81 27.50
CA ASP A 64 -5.14 -2.46 26.22
C ASP A 64 -4.63 -3.89 26.43
N TYR A 65 -3.72 -4.09 27.40
CA TYR A 65 -3.23 -5.44 27.73
C TYR A 65 -4.35 -6.34 28.25
N LYS A 66 -5.20 -5.83 29.15
CA LYS A 66 -6.32 -6.59 29.69
C LYS A 66 -7.29 -7.00 28.58
N GLN A 67 -7.63 -6.08 27.69
CA GLN A 67 -8.55 -6.36 26.59
C GLN A 67 -7.95 -7.38 25.62
N ALA A 68 -6.69 -7.21 25.23
CA ALA A 68 -6.01 -8.16 24.37
C ALA A 68 -5.91 -9.58 24.98
N ILE A 69 -5.65 -9.69 26.28
CA ILE A 69 -5.67 -10.99 26.99
C ILE A 69 -7.08 -11.57 26.97
N LYS A 70 -8.12 -10.77 27.22
CA LYS A 70 -9.52 -11.23 27.17
C LYS A 70 -9.83 -11.81 25.80
N ASP A 71 -9.58 -11.05 24.73
CA ASP A 71 -9.84 -11.48 23.36
C ASP A 71 -9.07 -12.78 23.07
N GLN A 72 -7.77 -12.82 23.40
CA GLN A 72 -6.95 -13.99 23.16
C GLN A 72 -7.47 -15.24 23.89
N LEU A 73 -7.91 -15.12 25.14
CA LEU A 73 -8.48 -16.23 25.91
C LEU A 73 -9.87 -16.63 25.41
N SER A 74 -10.69 -15.68 24.96
CA SER A 74 -12.02 -15.93 24.41
C SER A 74 -11.98 -16.62 23.05
N TYR A 75 -10.92 -16.41 22.26
CA TYR A 75 -10.80 -16.97 20.91
C TYR A 75 -9.80 -18.12 20.76
N ALA A 76 -9.10 -18.55 21.82
CA ALA A 76 -7.99 -19.52 21.78
C ALA A 76 -8.30 -20.91 21.19
N THR A 77 -9.50 -21.15 20.68
CA THR A 77 -10.03 -22.48 20.36
C THR A 77 -10.56 -22.63 18.92
N ALA A 78 -10.46 -21.61 18.06
CA ALA A 78 -11.07 -21.62 16.73
C ALA A 78 -10.38 -22.53 15.66
N LEU A 79 -9.25 -23.16 15.96
CA LEU A 79 -8.53 -24.05 15.02
C LEU A 79 -8.88 -25.54 15.17
N ASN A 80 -9.71 -25.91 16.14
CA ASN A 80 -10.21 -27.28 16.32
C ASN A 80 -11.74 -27.23 16.36
N ASP A 81 -12.42 -28.19 15.72
CA ASP A 81 -13.90 -28.35 15.68
C ASP A 81 -14.57 -28.49 17.07
N ASP A 82 -13.75 -28.53 18.12
CA ASP A 82 -14.06 -28.74 19.53
C ASP A 82 -13.80 -27.47 20.35
N ALA A 83 -14.27 -26.33 19.86
CA ALA A 83 -13.93 -25.04 20.46
C ALA A 83 -14.62 -24.83 21.82
N ASP A 84 -13.86 -24.92 22.91
CA ASP A 84 -14.31 -24.41 24.21
C ASP A 84 -14.38 -22.89 24.17
N TYR A 85 -15.57 -22.32 24.35
CA TYR A 85 -15.73 -20.87 24.51
C TYR A 85 -15.47 -20.49 25.96
N TYR A 86 -14.63 -19.48 26.17
CA TYR A 86 -14.31 -18.98 27.50
C TYR A 86 -14.81 -17.55 27.67
N ASN A 87 -15.71 -17.38 28.62
CA ASN A 87 -16.18 -16.07 29.06
C ASN A 87 -15.24 -15.55 30.16
N VAL A 88 -14.33 -14.65 29.77
CA VAL A 88 -13.33 -14.06 30.67
C VAL A 88 -14.00 -13.07 31.62
N GLN A 89 -14.10 -13.46 32.89
CA GLN A 89 -14.75 -12.68 33.95
C GLN A 89 -13.91 -11.48 34.36
N TYR A 90 -12.59 -11.67 34.52
CA TYR A 90 -11.67 -10.57 34.79
C TYR A 90 -10.24 -10.85 34.32
N VAL A 91 -9.51 -9.75 34.13
CA VAL A 91 -8.05 -9.72 33.97
C VAL A 91 -7.49 -8.59 34.82
N LYS A 92 -6.48 -8.88 35.64
CA LYS A 92 -5.85 -7.90 36.56
C LYS A 92 -4.34 -7.99 36.49
N GLU A 93 -3.67 -6.85 36.23
CA GLU A 93 -2.21 -6.73 36.32
C GLU A 93 -1.75 -6.92 37.76
N LEU A 94 -0.66 -7.67 37.94
CA LEU A 94 -0.04 -7.94 39.23
C LEU A 94 1.22 -7.08 39.39
N SER A 95 1.41 -6.52 40.59
CA SER A 95 2.62 -5.78 40.93
C SER A 95 3.83 -6.71 41.02
N ASP A 96 5.03 -6.16 40.83
CA ASP A 96 6.28 -6.90 40.95
C ASP A 96 6.50 -7.61 42.30
N ASP A 97 5.87 -7.09 43.36
CA ASP A 97 5.95 -7.65 44.70
C ASP A 97 5.04 -8.84 44.97
N ASP A 98 4.10 -9.13 44.07
CA ASP A 98 3.14 -10.22 44.22
C ASP A 98 3.86 -11.58 44.33
N PRO A 99 3.54 -12.42 45.33
CA PRO A 99 4.18 -13.73 45.51
C PRO A 99 4.08 -14.65 44.28
N ASN A 100 2.99 -14.56 43.53
CA ASN A 100 2.78 -15.36 42.31
C ASN A 100 3.70 -14.86 41.19
N VAL A 101 3.90 -13.55 41.09
CA VAL A 101 4.86 -12.94 40.14
C VAL A 101 6.28 -13.39 40.43
N LYS A 102 6.69 -13.38 41.71
CA LYS A 102 8.00 -13.88 42.14
C LYS A 102 8.19 -15.35 41.80
N THR A 103 7.16 -16.17 42.03
CA THR A 103 7.15 -17.60 41.70
C THR A 103 7.30 -17.85 40.19
N ILE A 104 6.48 -17.19 39.36
CA ILE A 104 6.53 -17.33 37.89
C ILE A 104 7.91 -16.88 37.36
N ARG A 105 8.41 -15.74 37.81
CA ARG A 105 9.73 -15.25 37.41
C ARG A 105 10.84 -16.21 37.83
N SER A 106 10.76 -16.81 39.01
CA SER A 106 11.73 -17.82 39.45
C SER A 106 11.70 -19.06 38.55
N ALA A 107 10.50 -19.54 38.18
CA ALA A 107 10.32 -20.67 37.27
C ALA A 107 10.81 -20.37 35.84
N MET A 108 10.75 -19.11 35.41
CA MET A 108 11.24 -18.68 34.09
C MET A 108 12.74 -18.34 34.08
N ARG A 109 13.34 -17.94 35.21
CA ARG A 109 14.79 -17.65 35.28
C ARG A 109 15.67 -18.88 35.03
N SER A 110 15.18 -20.09 35.32
CA SER A 110 15.88 -21.34 35.01
C SER A 110 16.06 -21.61 33.51
N SER A 111 15.43 -20.83 32.61
CA SER A 111 15.60 -20.95 31.14
C SER A 111 16.63 -19.98 30.53
N ASN A 112 17.57 -19.44 31.33
CA ASN A 112 18.76 -18.69 30.87
C ASN A 112 18.51 -17.41 30.05
N LYS A 113 17.33 -16.77 30.17
CA LYS A 113 17.04 -15.48 29.52
C LYS A 113 16.52 -14.48 30.55
N LYS A 114 17.17 -13.32 30.67
CA LYS A 114 16.63 -12.15 31.37
C LYS A 114 15.41 -11.68 30.58
N GLN A 115 14.23 -12.17 30.94
CA GLN A 115 12.96 -11.77 30.33
C GLN A 115 12.23 -10.83 31.27
N ASP A 116 11.84 -9.68 30.72
CA ASP A 116 11.00 -8.71 31.41
C ASP A 116 9.54 -9.07 31.11
N PHE A 117 8.88 -9.61 32.13
CA PHE A 117 7.50 -10.09 32.03
C PHE A 117 6.56 -9.15 32.77
N LYS A 118 5.53 -8.69 32.06
CA LYS A 118 4.30 -8.19 32.68
C LYS A 118 3.38 -9.36 32.96
N ILE A 119 2.86 -9.47 34.18
CA ILE A 119 2.07 -10.63 34.59
C ILE A 119 0.67 -10.18 35.00
N PHE A 120 -0.32 -10.88 34.46
CA PHE A 120 -1.73 -10.66 34.73
C PHE A 120 -2.32 -11.93 35.35
N SER A 121 -3.22 -11.77 36.30
CA SER A 121 -4.13 -12.84 36.73
C SER A 121 -5.41 -12.77 35.92
N PHE A 122 -6.00 -13.92 35.63
CA PHE A 122 -7.30 -13.98 34.96
C PHE A 122 -8.21 -15.04 35.58
N MET A 123 -9.50 -14.86 35.36
CA MET A 123 -10.52 -15.86 35.60
C MET A 123 -11.44 -15.94 34.39
N ALA A 124 -11.67 -17.14 33.90
CA ALA A 124 -12.57 -17.41 32.79
C ALA A 124 -13.53 -18.54 33.14
N LYS A 125 -14.78 -18.41 32.71
CA LYS A 125 -15.80 -19.45 32.84
C LYS A 125 -15.92 -20.18 31.51
N LYS A 126 -15.90 -21.51 31.53
CA LYS A 126 -16.17 -22.32 30.34
C LYS A 126 -17.65 -22.21 30.00
N GLU A 127 -17.96 -21.85 28.76
CA GLU A 127 -19.30 -21.90 28.19
C GLU A 127 -19.39 -23.11 27.26
N ASN A 128 -20.49 -23.87 27.35
CA ASN A 128 -20.72 -24.98 26.44
C ASN A 128 -21.07 -24.40 25.06
N PRO A 129 -20.51 -24.92 23.96
CA PRO A 129 -20.88 -24.48 22.63
C PRO A 129 -22.39 -24.70 22.41
N VAL A 130 -23.03 -23.77 21.70
CA VAL A 130 -24.48 -23.71 21.48
C VAL A 130 -25.03 -24.96 20.75
N ASN A 131 -24.19 -25.81 20.15
CA ASN A 131 -24.63 -26.89 19.25
C ASN A 131 -24.14 -28.33 19.59
N GLY A 132 -23.86 -28.66 20.85
CA GLY A 132 -23.80 -30.07 21.28
C GLY A 132 -22.63 -30.92 20.75
N ILE A 133 -21.58 -30.31 20.18
CA ILE A 133 -20.33 -30.99 19.83
C ILE A 133 -19.47 -31.14 21.10
N LYS A 134 -18.96 -32.36 21.36
CA LYS A 134 -18.20 -32.68 22.57
C LYS A 134 -16.74 -32.25 22.43
N PRO A 135 -16.21 -31.40 23.32
CA PRO A 135 -14.85 -30.89 23.19
C PRO A 135 -13.76 -31.94 23.49
N SER A 136 -12.65 -31.88 22.76
CA SER A 136 -11.38 -32.56 23.03
C SER A 136 -10.67 -32.03 24.31
N PRO A 137 -9.86 -32.83 25.02
CA PRO A 137 -9.31 -32.47 26.32
C PRO A 137 -8.23 -31.39 26.21
N ASN A 138 -8.55 -30.16 26.63
CA ASN A 138 -7.56 -29.11 26.88
C ASN A 138 -6.93 -29.32 28.28
N PRO A 139 -5.61 -29.13 28.49
CA PRO A 139 -4.95 -29.24 29.81
C PRO A 139 -5.48 -28.32 30.94
N PHE A 140 -6.50 -27.49 30.69
CA PHE A 140 -7.22 -26.71 31.70
C PHE A 140 -8.43 -27.44 32.34
N VAL A 141 -8.76 -28.67 31.95
CA VAL A 141 -10.02 -29.34 32.32
C VAL A 141 -9.98 -30.01 33.70
N ASP A 142 -10.73 -29.43 34.67
CA ASP A 142 -11.72 -30.18 35.49
C ASP A 142 -12.76 -29.27 36.22
N ASN A 143 -12.76 -27.95 36.00
CA ASN A 143 -13.74 -27.04 36.65
C ASN A 143 -14.38 -26.06 35.67
N SER A 144 -15.64 -25.70 35.92
CA SER A 144 -16.42 -24.69 35.18
C SER A 144 -15.80 -23.29 35.19
N ILE A 145 -14.82 -23.05 36.07
CA ILE A 145 -14.08 -21.80 36.23
C ILE A 145 -12.57 -22.11 36.16
N CYS A 146 -11.89 -21.52 35.19
CA CYS A 146 -10.44 -21.53 35.04
C CYS A 146 -9.85 -20.26 35.67
N LYS A 147 -8.92 -20.41 36.63
CA LYS A 147 -8.10 -19.30 37.13
C LYS A 147 -6.65 -19.56 36.71
N GLY A 148 -5.95 -18.52 36.29
CA GLY A 148 -4.58 -18.65 35.86
C GLY A 148 -3.85 -17.32 35.74
N PHE A 149 -2.61 -17.40 35.26
CA PHE A 149 -1.79 -16.23 35.01
C PHE A 149 -1.42 -16.11 33.53
N PHE A 150 -1.20 -14.89 33.08
CA PHE A 150 -0.77 -14.58 31.73
C PHE A 150 0.50 -13.74 31.82
N ALA A 151 1.61 -14.29 31.36
CA ALA A 151 2.93 -13.66 31.43
C ALA A 151 3.35 -13.18 30.05
N ILE A 152 3.37 -11.86 29.86
CA ILE A 152 3.68 -11.23 28.57
C ILE A 152 5.16 -10.90 28.52
N ASP A 153 5.87 -11.57 27.62
CA ASP A 153 7.26 -11.27 27.31
C ASP A 153 7.32 -9.98 26.48
N MET A 154 7.96 -8.94 27.04
CA MET A 154 8.10 -7.64 26.40
C MET A 154 9.21 -7.59 25.34
N ASN A 155 10.14 -8.55 25.37
CA ASN A 155 11.39 -8.50 24.59
C ASN A 155 11.50 -9.63 23.55
N ASN A 156 10.62 -10.62 23.57
CA ASN A 156 10.62 -11.69 22.59
C ASN A 156 10.13 -11.19 21.23
N ALA A 157 10.96 -11.26 20.20
CA ALA A 157 10.54 -10.91 18.82
C ALA A 157 10.16 -12.14 17.98
N SER A 158 10.62 -13.35 18.35
CA SER A 158 10.44 -14.57 17.54
C SER A 158 9.05 -15.18 17.70
N GLY A 159 8.39 -14.96 18.84
CA GLY A 159 7.08 -15.56 19.13
C GLY A 159 7.11 -17.06 19.43
N THR A 160 8.29 -17.64 19.66
CA THR A 160 8.53 -19.08 19.84
C THR A 160 7.83 -19.70 21.05
N MET A 161 7.35 -18.90 22.01
CA MET A 161 6.64 -19.37 23.21
C MET A 161 5.24 -18.76 23.35
N HIS A 162 4.76 -18.06 22.32
CA HIS A 162 3.44 -17.45 22.35
C HIS A 162 2.36 -18.53 22.48
N ASN A 163 1.38 -18.32 23.36
CA ASN A 163 0.33 -19.28 23.69
C ASN A 163 0.80 -20.60 24.29
N THR A 164 2.04 -20.66 24.81
CA THR A 164 2.52 -21.85 25.50
C THR A 164 2.04 -21.84 26.96
N SER A 165 1.39 -22.93 27.37
CA SER A 165 0.88 -23.11 28.72
C SER A 165 1.89 -23.88 29.58
N TYR A 166 1.99 -23.49 30.84
CA TYR A 166 2.90 -24.08 31.83
C TYR A 166 2.15 -24.28 33.14
N CYS A 167 2.64 -25.20 33.98
CA CYS A 167 2.19 -25.36 35.35
C CYS A 167 3.39 -25.61 36.28
N LEU A 168 3.24 -25.32 37.57
CA LEU A 168 4.26 -25.69 38.54
C LEU A 168 4.24 -27.21 38.73
N ARG A 169 5.42 -27.82 38.74
CA ARG A 169 5.54 -29.26 39.02
C ARG A 169 5.03 -29.62 40.42
N SER A 170 5.20 -28.73 41.39
CA SER A 170 4.74 -28.87 42.77
C SER A 170 3.25 -28.57 42.97
N ASP A 171 2.64 -27.80 42.07
CA ASP A 171 1.23 -27.44 42.10
C ASP A 171 0.67 -27.34 40.67
N ARG A 172 0.02 -28.42 40.22
CA ARG A 172 -0.56 -28.46 38.86
C ARG A 172 -1.74 -27.50 38.67
N ASN A 173 -2.31 -26.95 39.74
CA ASN A 173 -3.36 -25.94 39.66
C ASN A 173 -2.79 -24.54 39.43
N PHE A 174 -1.52 -24.31 39.77
CA PHE A 174 -0.81 -23.09 39.42
C PHE A 174 -0.39 -23.12 37.96
N LYS A 175 -1.19 -22.50 37.09
CA LYS A 175 -0.99 -22.49 35.63
C LYS A 175 -0.75 -21.08 35.10
N TRP A 176 0.13 -20.96 34.11
CA TRP A 176 0.31 -19.70 33.39
C TRP A 176 0.49 -19.92 31.88
N ILE A 177 0.12 -18.89 31.10
CA ILE A 177 0.31 -18.84 29.66
C ILE A 177 1.36 -17.78 29.35
N VAL A 178 2.29 -18.08 28.45
CA VAL A 178 3.25 -17.10 27.96
C VAL A 178 2.72 -16.43 26.70
N GLY A 179 2.61 -15.11 26.77
CA GLY A 179 2.32 -14.23 25.64
C GLY A 179 3.56 -13.48 25.18
N ASN A 180 3.45 -12.89 24.00
CA ASN A 180 4.49 -12.02 23.46
C ASN A 180 3.83 -10.67 23.17
N ALA A 181 4.42 -9.59 23.64
CA ALA A 181 3.81 -8.27 23.58
C ALA A 181 3.40 -7.84 22.16
N ASN A 182 4.22 -8.12 21.13
CA ASN A 182 3.86 -7.73 19.76
C ASN A 182 2.62 -8.47 19.25
N ARG A 183 2.48 -9.76 19.61
CA ARG A 183 1.34 -10.61 19.27
C ARG A 183 0.11 -10.31 20.11
N ILE A 184 0.32 -10.03 21.40
CA ILE A 184 -0.78 -9.68 22.29
C ILE A 184 -1.41 -8.37 21.86
N LEU A 185 -0.62 -7.35 21.52
CA LEU A 185 -1.17 -6.02 21.23
C LEU A 185 -1.31 -5.75 19.73
N GLY A 186 -0.21 -5.81 18.99
CA GLY A 186 -0.19 -5.46 17.57
C GLY A 186 -1.11 -6.34 16.72
N TYR A 187 -1.02 -7.66 16.89
CA TYR A 187 -1.87 -8.59 16.15
C TYR A 187 -3.33 -8.53 16.60
N ASN A 188 -3.59 -8.41 17.90
CA ASN A 188 -4.96 -8.28 18.42
C ASN A 188 -5.64 -7.02 17.89
N LYS A 189 -5.01 -5.84 18.00
CA LYS A 189 -5.58 -4.58 17.49
C LYS A 189 -5.88 -4.67 16.00
N LEU A 190 -4.96 -5.24 15.21
CA LEU A 190 -5.18 -5.46 13.78
C LEU A 190 -6.36 -6.40 13.52
N ALA A 191 -6.42 -7.55 14.20
CA ALA A 191 -7.49 -8.52 14.04
C ALA A 191 -8.87 -7.98 14.45
N VAL A 192 -8.92 -7.23 15.56
CA VAL A 192 -10.15 -6.58 16.05
C VAL A 192 -10.66 -5.55 15.05
N ASP A 193 -9.78 -4.68 14.52
CA ASP A 193 -10.22 -3.67 13.55
C ASP A 193 -10.63 -4.30 12.20
N ILE A 194 -9.90 -5.32 11.73
CA ILE A 194 -10.31 -6.09 10.53
C ILE A 194 -11.70 -6.72 10.74
N THR A 195 -11.93 -7.35 11.90
CA THR A 195 -13.21 -8.01 12.19
C THR A 195 -14.34 -7.00 12.29
N LYS A 196 -14.10 -5.85 12.92
CA LYS A 196 -15.05 -4.74 12.99
C LYS A 196 -15.38 -4.22 11.59
N SER A 197 -14.37 -3.85 10.81
CA SER A 197 -14.52 -3.35 9.43
C SER A 197 -15.26 -4.35 8.55
N PHE A 198 -14.92 -5.64 8.64
CA PHE A 198 -15.58 -6.70 7.88
C PHE A 198 -17.07 -6.81 8.23
N THR A 199 -17.38 -6.72 9.53
CA THR A 199 -18.77 -6.80 10.00
C THR A 199 -19.58 -5.59 9.55
N GLU A 200 -19.01 -4.39 9.62
CA GLU A 200 -19.66 -3.15 9.16
C GLU A 200 -19.91 -3.17 7.63
N ASP A 201 -18.93 -3.58 6.84
CA ASP A 201 -19.06 -3.73 5.39
C ASP A 201 -20.10 -4.80 5.05
N PHE A 202 -20.08 -5.95 5.74
CA PHE A 202 -21.03 -7.05 5.51
C PHE A 202 -22.48 -6.66 5.85
N LEU A 203 -22.69 -5.92 6.94
CA LEU A 203 -24.03 -5.45 7.33
C LEU A 203 -24.61 -4.40 6.38
N THR A 204 -23.75 -3.75 5.58
CA THR A 204 -24.14 -2.64 4.69
C THR A 204 -24.15 -3.02 3.21
N THR A 205 -23.68 -4.22 2.84
CA THR A 205 -23.58 -4.66 1.44
C THR A 205 -24.36 -5.93 1.16
N ASP A 206 -25.19 -5.92 0.10
CA ASP A 206 -25.78 -7.13 -0.49
C ASP A 206 -24.73 -8.02 -1.21
N SER A 207 -23.43 -7.71 -1.12
CA SER A 207 -22.39 -8.34 -1.96
C SER A 207 -22.12 -9.82 -1.69
N PHE A 208 -22.66 -10.37 -0.60
CA PHE A 208 -22.62 -11.80 -0.29
C PHE A 208 -23.96 -12.52 -0.55
N ALA A 209 -24.93 -11.83 -1.19
CA ALA A 209 -26.29 -12.32 -1.42
C ALA A 209 -26.41 -13.50 -2.41
N GLU A 210 -25.32 -13.92 -3.07
CA GLU A 210 -25.34 -15.08 -3.98
C GLU A 210 -25.37 -16.44 -3.26
N SER A 211 -25.43 -16.49 -1.93
CA SER A 211 -25.49 -17.76 -1.17
C SER A 211 -26.95 -18.23 -0.98
N PRO A 212 -27.37 -19.37 -1.57
CA PRO A 212 -28.75 -19.86 -1.45
C PRO A 212 -29.11 -20.39 -0.04
N THR A 213 -28.15 -20.50 0.89
CA THR A 213 -28.34 -21.19 2.18
C THR A 213 -27.91 -20.41 3.43
N MET A 214 -27.59 -19.11 3.33
CA MET A 214 -27.07 -18.31 4.47
C MET A 214 -28.01 -17.18 4.93
N GLY A 215 -29.33 -17.35 4.82
CA GLY A 215 -30.33 -16.41 5.30
C GLY A 215 -30.72 -16.63 6.78
N SER A 216 -29.92 -16.18 7.75
CA SER A 216 -30.37 -15.89 9.15
C SER A 216 -29.24 -15.23 9.96
N GLN A 217 -29.53 -14.61 11.12
CA GLN A 217 -28.52 -14.04 12.05
C GLN A 217 -27.37 -15.00 12.43
N ASN A 218 -27.56 -16.32 12.26
CA ASN A 218 -26.50 -17.32 12.43
C ASN A 218 -25.38 -17.22 11.37
N SER A 219 -25.61 -16.54 10.24
CA SER A 219 -24.62 -16.37 9.17
C SER A 219 -23.49 -15.41 9.56
N VAL A 220 -23.80 -14.26 10.17
CA VAL A 220 -22.78 -13.26 10.59
C VAL A 220 -21.83 -13.84 11.65
N VAL A 221 -22.37 -14.59 12.61
CA VAL A 221 -21.57 -15.27 13.66
C VAL A 221 -20.65 -16.32 13.03
N SER A 222 -21.15 -17.10 12.08
CA SER A 222 -20.36 -18.08 11.33
C SER A 222 -19.25 -17.42 10.51
N LEU A 223 -19.55 -16.32 9.81
CA LEU A 223 -18.58 -15.58 8.99
C LEU A 223 -17.46 -14.94 9.83
N SER A 224 -17.81 -14.33 10.95
CA SER A 224 -16.85 -13.77 11.90
C SER A 224 -15.92 -14.85 12.48
N THR A 225 -16.46 -16.06 12.71
CA THR A 225 -15.67 -17.22 13.17
C THR A 225 -14.63 -17.65 12.14
N HIS A 226 -15.03 -17.78 10.88
CA HIS A 226 -14.10 -18.11 9.78
C HIS A 226 -13.02 -17.04 9.58
N LEU A 227 -13.39 -15.76 9.64
CA LEU A 227 -12.42 -14.65 9.59
C LEU A 227 -11.41 -14.76 10.72
N HIS A 228 -11.89 -15.00 11.93
CA HIS A 228 -11.02 -15.15 13.08
C HIS A 228 -10.05 -16.32 12.92
N ALA A 229 -10.52 -17.47 12.43
CA ALA A 229 -9.66 -18.64 12.17
C ALA A 229 -8.56 -18.32 11.16
N VAL A 230 -8.88 -17.62 10.06
CA VAL A 230 -7.86 -17.17 9.09
C VAL A 230 -6.86 -16.20 9.72
N LEU A 231 -7.31 -15.22 10.50
CA LEU A 231 -6.43 -14.28 11.20
C LEU A 231 -5.51 -14.99 12.21
N GLN A 232 -5.99 -16.05 12.85
CA GLN A 232 -5.16 -16.91 13.70
C GLN A 232 -4.10 -17.67 12.91
N VAL A 233 -4.43 -18.19 11.72
CA VAL A 233 -3.46 -18.81 10.81
C VAL A 233 -2.36 -17.80 10.46
N LEU A 234 -2.73 -16.58 10.05
CA LEU A 234 -1.79 -15.51 9.70
C LEU A 234 -0.94 -15.05 10.90
N SER A 235 -1.48 -15.18 12.12
CA SER A 235 -0.72 -14.89 13.33
C SER A 235 0.32 -15.98 13.63
N THR A 236 0.05 -17.24 13.33
CA THR A 236 0.80 -18.38 13.88
C THR A 236 2.05 -18.72 13.07
N ALA A 237 3.21 -18.67 13.74
CA ALA A 237 4.51 -18.91 13.10
C ALA A 237 4.66 -20.30 12.44
N ARG A 238 3.98 -21.32 13.01
CA ARG A 238 3.99 -22.71 12.51
C ARG A 238 3.48 -22.81 11.08
N TYR A 239 2.54 -21.96 10.69
CA TYR A 239 1.88 -22.06 9.39
C TYR A 239 2.58 -21.29 8.28
N LYS A 240 3.68 -20.56 8.54
CA LYS A 240 4.35 -19.71 7.55
C LYS A 240 4.50 -20.34 6.16
N LYS A 241 4.91 -21.61 6.06
CA LYS A 241 5.16 -22.28 4.77
C LYS A 241 3.89 -22.74 4.04
N HIS A 242 2.77 -22.91 4.75
CA HIS A 242 1.54 -23.51 4.23
C HIS A 242 0.30 -22.71 4.66
N TRP A 243 0.45 -21.40 4.90
CA TRP A 243 -0.58 -20.59 5.53
C TRP A 243 -1.83 -20.49 4.65
N LYS A 244 -1.66 -20.44 3.32
CA LYS A 244 -2.78 -20.42 2.37
C LYS A 244 -3.61 -21.69 2.50
N TRP A 245 -2.95 -22.85 2.43
CA TRP A 245 -3.63 -24.14 2.59
C TRP A 245 -4.36 -24.24 3.94
N MET A 246 -3.72 -23.79 5.02
CA MET A 246 -4.34 -23.72 6.34
C MET A 246 -5.54 -22.77 6.39
N ALA A 247 -5.47 -21.61 5.74
CA ALA A 247 -6.55 -20.64 5.70
C ALA A 247 -7.77 -21.21 4.97
N TYR A 248 -7.57 -21.84 3.80
CA TYR A 248 -8.65 -22.55 3.10
C TYR A 248 -9.20 -23.70 3.95
N ARG A 249 -8.35 -24.46 4.64
CA ARG A 249 -8.80 -25.59 5.48
C ARG A 249 -9.64 -25.16 6.67
N CYS A 250 -9.33 -24.01 7.29
CA CYS A 250 -10.12 -23.45 8.38
C CYS A 250 -11.52 -23.02 7.94
N ILE A 251 -11.75 -22.86 6.64
CA ILE A 251 -13.05 -22.51 6.06
C ILE A 251 -13.74 -23.74 5.49
N TYR A 252 -12.94 -24.66 4.96
CA TYR A 252 -13.40 -25.90 4.38
C TYR A 252 -12.60 -27.07 4.94
N HIS A 253 -13.11 -27.68 6.00
CA HIS A 253 -12.45 -28.77 6.73
C HIS A 253 -12.29 -30.04 5.87
N LYS A 254 -13.09 -30.17 4.82
CA LYS A 254 -13.13 -31.28 3.85
C LYS A 254 -12.33 -31.01 2.57
N LEU A 255 -11.30 -30.13 2.62
CA LEU A 255 -10.39 -29.94 1.48
C LEU A 255 -9.78 -31.25 0.96
N ASP A 256 -9.55 -32.22 1.86
CA ASP A 256 -9.01 -33.54 1.52
C ASP A 256 -10.02 -34.42 0.74
N GLU A 257 -11.28 -34.00 0.61
CA GLU A 257 -12.32 -34.69 -0.17
C GLU A 257 -12.45 -34.17 -1.62
N LEU A 258 -11.61 -33.23 -2.04
CA LEU A 258 -11.56 -32.80 -3.44
C LEU A 258 -10.75 -33.81 -4.27
N GLU A 259 -11.46 -34.63 -5.03
CA GLU A 259 -10.84 -35.61 -5.94
C GLU A 259 -10.23 -34.89 -7.15
N THR A 260 -8.89 -34.82 -7.19
CA THR A 260 -8.13 -34.33 -8.34
C THR A 260 -7.44 -35.50 -9.02
N THR A 261 -7.65 -35.65 -10.32
CA THR A 261 -7.01 -36.68 -11.13
C THR A 261 -6.17 -36.04 -12.24
N VAL A 262 -5.04 -36.66 -12.54
CA VAL A 262 -4.11 -36.24 -13.59
C VAL A 262 -4.01 -37.37 -14.60
N GLU A 263 -4.28 -37.05 -15.87
CA GLU A 263 -4.09 -37.97 -16.97
C GLU A 263 -2.74 -37.72 -17.64
N ARG A 264 -1.87 -38.73 -17.64
CA ARG A 264 -0.56 -38.69 -18.29
C ARG A 264 -0.34 -39.95 -19.11
N ASN A 265 -0.09 -39.81 -20.41
CA ASN A 265 0.11 -40.92 -21.34
C ASN A 265 -1.03 -41.97 -21.30
N GLY A 266 -2.28 -41.54 -21.13
CA GLY A 266 -3.45 -42.42 -21.04
C GLY A 266 -3.64 -43.15 -19.72
N SER A 267 -2.86 -42.83 -18.67
CA SER A 267 -3.04 -43.34 -17.30
C SER A 267 -3.59 -42.23 -16.39
N LEU A 268 -4.61 -42.57 -15.59
CA LEU A 268 -5.22 -41.66 -14.61
C LEU A 268 -4.57 -41.86 -13.23
N ILE A 269 -4.15 -40.78 -12.58
CA ILE A 269 -3.49 -40.79 -11.27
C ILE A 269 -4.23 -39.82 -10.35
N GLU A 270 -4.69 -40.27 -9.19
CA GLU A 270 -5.23 -39.38 -8.14
C GLU A 270 -4.08 -38.61 -7.49
N VAL A 271 -4.28 -37.31 -7.26
CA VAL A 271 -3.29 -36.42 -6.65
C VAL A 271 -3.95 -35.50 -5.63
N SER A 272 -3.16 -35.02 -4.66
CA SER A 272 -3.62 -33.99 -3.74
C SER A 272 -4.01 -32.71 -4.50
N THR A 273 -5.14 -32.10 -4.12
CA THR A 273 -5.61 -30.87 -4.77
C THR A 273 -4.59 -29.75 -4.71
N ASN A 274 -4.30 -29.15 -5.87
CA ASN A 274 -3.35 -28.05 -5.97
C ASN A 274 -3.97 -26.74 -5.49
N LEU A 275 -3.24 -25.98 -4.67
CA LEU A 275 -3.66 -24.68 -4.16
C LEU A 275 -4.02 -23.69 -5.28
N SER A 276 -3.32 -23.74 -6.43
CA SER A 276 -3.65 -22.87 -7.56
C SER A 276 -5.04 -23.15 -8.13
N ILE A 277 -5.50 -24.41 -8.11
CA ILE A 277 -6.86 -24.79 -8.50
C ILE A 277 -7.86 -24.20 -7.52
N LEU A 278 -7.59 -24.29 -6.21
CA LEU A 278 -8.49 -23.74 -5.18
C LEU A 278 -8.67 -22.23 -5.33
N GLU A 279 -7.57 -21.51 -5.57
CA GLU A 279 -7.59 -20.07 -5.82
C GLU A 279 -8.35 -19.75 -7.12
N THR A 280 -8.10 -20.52 -8.18
CA THR A 280 -8.76 -20.33 -9.49
C THR A 280 -10.27 -20.54 -9.37
N ILE A 281 -10.70 -21.68 -8.87
CA ILE A 281 -12.11 -22.02 -8.69
C ILE A 281 -12.79 -21.06 -7.71
N GLY A 282 -12.13 -20.72 -6.60
CA GLY A 282 -12.66 -19.77 -5.61
C GLY A 282 -12.84 -18.36 -6.17
N SER A 283 -12.06 -17.96 -7.18
CA SER A 283 -12.21 -16.63 -7.81
C SER A 283 -13.48 -16.50 -8.68
N TRP A 284 -14.04 -17.60 -9.16
CA TRP A 284 -15.12 -17.61 -10.15
C TRP A 284 -16.47 -17.19 -9.59
N SER A 285 -17.22 -16.39 -10.37
CA SER A 285 -18.66 -16.18 -10.16
C SER A 285 -19.43 -17.48 -10.37
N TYR A 286 -20.71 -17.50 -9.99
CA TYR A 286 -21.55 -18.66 -10.29
C TYR A 286 -21.63 -18.92 -11.81
N GLN A 287 -21.70 -17.86 -12.61
CA GLN A 287 -21.72 -17.96 -14.06
C GLN A 287 -20.42 -18.54 -14.60
N ASP A 288 -19.27 -18.09 -14.09
CA ASP A 288 -17.97 -18.63 -14.46
C ASP A 288 -17.82 -20.10 -14.04
N PHE A 289 -18.26 -20.45 -12.83
CA PHE A 289 -18.26 -21.82 -12.36
C PHE A 289 -19.08 -22.72 -13.28
N MET A 290 -20.30 -22.30 -13.64
CA MET A 290 -21.15 -23.04 -14.57
C MET A 290 -20.56 -23.10 -15.99
N ARG A 291 -19.84 -22.07 -16.42
CA ARG A 291 -19.22 -21.97 -17.74
C ARG A 291 -17.96 -22.84 -17.87
N TYR A 292 -17.15 -22.90 -16.82
CA TYR A 292 -15.84 -23.57 -16.84
C TYR A 292 -15.88 -25.00 -16.27
N THR A 293 -17.05 -25.48 -15.86
CA THR A 293 -17.24 -26.85 -15.38
C THR A 293 -18.35 -27.56 -16.14
N GLU A 294 -18.20 -28.86 -16.34
CA GLU A 294 -19.20 -29.74 -16.94
C GLU A 294 -19.89 -30.61 -15.88
N PRO A 295 -21.16 -31.01 -16.04
CA PRO A 295 -21.78 -31.99 -15.14
C PRO A 295 -20.97 -33.29 -15.13
N SER A 296 -20.75 -33.88 -13.95
CA SER A 296 -20.15 -35.21 -13.87
C SER A 296 -21.11 -36.26 -14.42
N GLU A 297 -20.63 -37.14 -15.31
CA GLU A 297 -21.37 -38.35 -15.71
C GLU A 297 -21.29 -39.35 -14.54
N SER A 298 -22.27 -39.27 -13.65
CA SER A 298 -22.43 -40.15 -12.49
C SER A 298 -23.66 -41.04 -12.70
N ASP A 299 -23.55 -42.34 -12.38
CA ASP A 299 -24.68 -43.27 -12.37
C ASP A 299 -25.63 -43.01 -11.17
N ASP A 300 -25.26 -42.15 -10.23
CA ASP A 300 -26.11 -41.68 -9.12
C ASP A 300 -26.79 -40.36 -9.48
N ASP A 301 -28.11 -40.40 -9.67
CA ASP A 301 -28.97 -39.26 -9.97
C ASP A 301 -28.90 -38.13 -8.92
N ASN A 302 -28.39 -38.41 -7.71
CA ASN A 302 -28.19 -37.40 -6.66
C ASN A 302 -26.82 -36.69 -6.72
N ASP A 303 -25.88 -37.16 -7.54
CA ASP A 303 -24.56 -36.54 -7.67
C ASP A 303 -24.64 -35.29 -8.56
N GLN A 304 -24.74 -34.13 -7.91
CA GLN A 304 -24.72 -32.81 -8.57
C GLN A 304 -23.29 -32.29 -8.78
N SER A 305 -22.27 -33.14 -8.69
CA SER A 305 -20.88 -32.74 -8.88
C SER A 305 -20.60 -32.30 -10.32
N ARG A 306 -19.62 -31.43 -10.45
CA ARG A 306 -19.14 -30.89 -11.71
C ARG A 306 -17.65 -31.12 -11.84
N ILE A 307 -17.17 -31.24 -13.07
CA ILE A 307 -15.77 -31.49 -13.37
C ILE A 307 -15.17 -30.21 -13.96
N TYR A 308 -14.10 -29.72 -13.32
CA TYR A 308 -13.21 -28.73 -13.91
C TYR A 308 -12.04 -29.42 -14.58
N ARG A 309 -11.74 -29.09 -15.85
CA ARG A 309 -10.56 -29.59 -16.57
C ARG A 309 -9.58 -28.46 -16.86
N MET A 310 -8.31 -28.70 -16.58
CA MET A 310 -7.19 -27.83 -16.93
C MET A 310 -6.21 -28.61 -17.80
N PHE A 311 -5.73 -27.97 -18.87
CA PHE A 311 -4.74 -28.54 -19.78
C PHE A 311 -3.43 -27.79 -19.59
N ASP A 312 -2.31 -28.51 -19.45
CA ASP A 312 -0.99 -27.90 -19.57
C ASP A 312 -0.51 -27.90 -21.03
N ASP A 313 0.52 -27.10 -21.31
CA ASP A 313 1.13 -26.98 -22.65
C ASP A 313 1.79 -28.30 -23.14
N VAL A 314 1.82 -29.34 -22.31
CA VAL A 314 2.53 -30.62 -22.52
C VAL A 314 1.54 -31.80 -22.58
N SER A 315 0.27 -31.55 -22.89
CA SER A 315 -0.79 -32.56 -23.08
C SER A 315 -1.16 -33.40 -21.84
N VAL A 316 -0.88 -32.89 -20.63
CA VAL A 316 -1.44 -33.43 -19.38
C VAL A 316 -2.78 -32.76 -19.11
N SER A 317 -3.82 -33.57 -18.92
CA SER A 317 -5.13 -33.07 -18.48
C SER A 317 -5.27 -33.31 -16.98
N MET A 318 -5.59 -32.28 -16.22
CA MET A 318 -5.93 -32.39 -14.80
C MET A 318 -7.42 -32.12 -14.66
N SER A 319 -8.13 -33.02 -13.98
CA SER A 319 -9.55 -32.88 -13.71
C SER A 319 -9.81 -32.82 -12.21
N THR A 320 -10.71 -31.95 -11.78
CA THR A 320 -11.12 -31.82 -10.37
C THR A 320 -12.63 -31.94 -10.28
N ARG A 321 -13.10 -32.92 -9.52
CA ARG A 321 -14.52 -33.06 -9.18
C ARG A 321 -14.86 -32.09 -8.06
N ILE A 322 -15.93 -31.34 -8.24
CA ILE A 322 -16.37 -30.32 -7.27
C ILE A 322 -17.88 -30.20 -7.20
N LEU A 323 -18.42 -30.21 -5.99
CA LEU A 323 -19.83 -29.99 -5.70
C LEU A 323 -20.13 -28.48 -5.63
N PRO A 324 -21.33 -28.02 -6.03
CA PRO A 324 -21.69 -26.60 -5.98
C PRO A 324 -21.50 -25.95 -4.59
N PHE A 325 -21.79 -26.67 -3.50
CA PHE A 325 -21.56 -26.14 -2.16
C PHE A 325 -20.05 -26.02 -1.82
N GLN A 326 -19.20 -26.90 -2.36
CA GLN A 326 -17.75 -26.84 -2.16
C GLN A 326 -17.19 -25.61 -2.90
N TRP A 327 -17.64 -25.35 -4.14
CA TRP A 327 -17.31 -24.11 -4.85
C TRP A 327 -17.70 -22.87 -4.03
N LEU A 328 -18.90 -22.87 -3.45
CA LEU A 328 -19.36 -21.75 -2.63
C LEU A 328 -18.45 -21.49 -1.42
N LEU A 329 -17.96 -22.55 -0.75
CA LEU A 329 -17.02 -22.43 0.37
C LEU A 329 -15.63 -21.96 -0.09
N LEU A 330 -15.14 -22.44 -1.25
CA LEU A 330 -13.88 -21.95 -1.83
C LEU A 330 -13.97 -20.48 -2.25
N ARG A 331 -15.11 -20.07 -2.82
CA ARG A 331 -15.39 -18.67 -3.16
C ARG A 331 -15.44 -17.80 -1.93
N PHE A 332 -16.11 -18.27 -0.88
CA PHE A 332 -16.12 -17.57 0.39
C PHE A 332 -14.70 -17.40 0.97
N ALA A 333 -13.90 -18.46 0.98
CA ALA A 333 -12.52 -18.41 1.43
C ALA A 333 -11.67 -17.41 0.62
N TYR A 334 -11.81 -17.45 -0.70
CA TYR A 334 -11.12 -16.51 -1.61
C TYR A 334 -11.51 -15.06 -1.31
N GLN A 335 -12.81 -14.77 -1.18
CA GLN A 335 -13.32 -13.43 -0.88
C GLN A 335 -12.83 -12.92 0.48
N LEU A 336 -12.77 -13.80 1.48
CA LEU A 336 -12.27 -13.45 2.80
C LEU A 336 -10.79 -13.10 2.80
N LEU A 337 -9.97 -13.92 2.13
CA LEU A 337 -8.55 -13.64 1.93
C LEU A 337 -8.34 -12.33 1.17
N LYS A 338 -9.17 -12.09 0.13
CA LYS A 338 -9.14 -10.86 -0.65
C LYS A 338 -9.48 -9.63 0.19
N TYR A 339 -10.48 -9.76 1.07
CA TYR A 339 -10.86 -8.71 1.99
C TYR A 339 -9.71 -8.32 2.92
N ILE A 340 -9.06 -9.32 3.55
CA ILE A 340 -7.92 -9.09 4.44
C ILE A 340 -6.77 -8.43 3.65
N GLU A 341 -6.50 -8.91 2.43
CA GLU A 341 -5.50 -8.32 1.55
C GLU A 341 -5.79 -6.84 1.28
N ASP A 342 -7.00 -6.52 0.82
CA ASP A 342 -7.41 -5.16 0.48
C ASP A 342 -7.37 -4.23 1.71
N TYR A 343 -7.81 -4.71 2.87
CA TYR A 343 -7.72 -3.97 4.14
C TYR A 343 -6.26 -3.65 4.52
N LEU A 344 -5.36 -4.62 4.41
CA LEU A 344 -3.95 -4.43 4.75
C LEU A 344 -3.27 -3.47 3.76
N GLN A 345 -3.65 -3.54 2.47
CA GLN A 345 -3.18 -2.59 1.47
C GLN A 345 -3.68 -1.17 1.76
N GLN A 346 -4.94 -1.01 2.17
CA GLN A 346 -5.47 0.30 2.58
C GLN A 346 -4.70 0.84 3.79
N THR A 347 -4.44 0.01 4.79
CA THR A 347 -3.63 0.41 5.97
C THR A 347 -2.22 0.82 5.55
N TYR A 348 -1.58 0.08 4.67
CA TYR A 348 -0.26 0.43 4.15
C TYR A 348 -0.27 1.77 3.40
N SER A 349 -1.28 1.99 2.55
CA SER A 349 -1.49 3.25 1.83
C SER A 349 -1.68 4.44 2.77
N ILE A 350 -2.49 4.31 3.83
CA ILE A 350 -2.65 5.33 4.89
C ILE A 350 -1.29 5.70 5.51
N VAL A 351 -0.51 4.68 5.91
CA VAL A 351 0.79 4.91 6.56
C VAL A 351 1.79 5.58 5.62
N LYS A 352 1.79 5.20 4.34
CA LYS A 352 2.66 5.83 3.34
C LYS A 352 2.28 7.28 3.09
N LEU A 353 0.99 7.56 2.95
CA LEU A 353 0.51 8.90 2.67
C LEU A 353 0.75 9.84 3.86
N GLN A 354 0.45 9.39 5.08
CA GLN A 354 0.73 10.12 6.30
C GLN A 354 2.22 10.48 6.45
N LYS A 355 3.11 9.57 6.07
CA LYS A 355 4.56 9.82 6.08
C LYS A 355 4.93 10.90 5.07
N TYR A 356 4.41 10.82 3.85
CA TYR A 356 4.64 11.79 2.79
C TYR A 356 4.22 13.21 3.21
N GLU A 357 3.01 13.37 3.75
CA GLU A 357 2.49 14.67 4.21
C GLU A 357 3.38 15.31 5.28
N ARG A 358 3.90 14.51 6.22
CA ARG A 358 4.85 15.00 7.24
C ARG A 358 6.20 15.40 6.65
N GLU A 359 6.73 14.60 5.72
CA GLU A 359 8.01 14.92 5.08
C GLU A 359 7.92 16.22 4.26
N VAL A 360 6.79 16.48 3.58
CA VAL A 360 6.56 17.73 2.85
C VAL A 360 6.57 18.94 3.80
N ASP A 361 5.95 18.84 4.97
CA ASP A 361 5.95 19.91 5.96
C ASP A 361 7.35 20.20 6.55
N HIS A 362 8.17 19.18 6.74
CA HIS A 362 9.49 19.29 7.38
C HIS A 362 10.66 19.59 6.41
N GLN A 363 10.44 19.66 5.10
CA GLN A 363 11.50 19.73 4.09
C GLN A 363 12.22 21.11 3.96
N SER A 364 11.75 22.18 4.60
CA SER A 364 12.43 23.49 4.53
C SER A 364 12.26 24.37 5.78
N ARG A 365 13.32 25.14 6.08
CA ARG A 365 13.36 26.13 7.17
C ARG A 365 12.44 27.35 6.90
N THR A 366 12.19 27.64 5.63
CA THR A 366 11.13 28.56 5.16
C THR A 366 10.24 27.77 4.20
N PRO A 367 9.00 27.42 4.59
CA PRO A 367 8.18 26.56 3.76
C PRO A 367 7.75 27.27 2.46
N VAL A 368 7.94 26.58 1.32
CA VAL A 368 7.62 27.11 -0.02
C VAL A 368 6.13 27.34 -0.24
N PHE A 369 5.27 26.74 0.60
CA PHE A 369 3.82 26.90 0.59
C PHE A 369 3.32 28.12 1.39
N LEU A 370 4.19 28.83 2.12
CA LEU A 370 3.83 30.08 2.82
C LEU A 370 4.03 31.30 1.93
N GLU A 371 3.20 32.33 2.14
CA GLU A 371 3.27 33.61 1.42
C GLU A 371 4.62 34.30 1.63
N LYS A 372 5.21 34.78 0.54
CA LYS A 372 6.49 35.47 0.59
C LYS A 372 6.29 36.87 1.18
N LYS A 373 6.99 37.16 2.28
CA LYS A 373 6.87 38.43 3.02
C LYS A 373 7.17 39.67 2.16
N ASN A 374 8.09 39.55 1.19
CA ASN A 374 8.57 40.66 0.38
C ASN A 374 8.39 40.37 -1.12
N ILE A 375 7.28 40.82 -1.69
CA ILE A 375 7.02 40.85 -3.14
C ILE A 375 7.23 42.30 -3.64
N ASN A 376 7.68 42.51 -4.87
CA ASN A 376 7.79 43.87 -5.44
C ASN A 376 6.39 44.40 -5.85
N GLU A 377 6.24 45.71 -6.03
CA GLU A 377 4.92 46.30 -6.28
C GLU A 377 4.34 45.95 -7.65
N THR A 378 5.20 45.85 -8.67
CA THR A 378 4.80 45.46 -10.03
C THR A 378 4.22 44.04 -10.08
N THR A 379 4.86 43.10 -9.39
CA THR A 379 4.40 41.70 -9.27
C THR A 379 3.10 41.64 -8.45
N ARG A 380 2.97 42.45 -7.39
CA ARG A 380 1.71 42.55 -6.63
C ARG A 380 0.53 43.03 -7.49
N GLN A 381 0.75 43.98 -8.38
CA GLN A 381 -0.30 44.46 -9.30
C GLN A 381 -0.76 43.33 -10.22
N ILE A 382 0.17 42.55 -10.80
CA ILE A 382 -0.14 41.40 -11.65
C ILE A 382 -0.88 40.31 -10.87
N MET A 383 -0.45 39.99 -9.64
CA MET A 383 -1.15 39.03 -8.77
C MET A 383 -2.59 39.44 -8.48
N LYS A 384 -2.89 40.74 -8.43
CA LYS A 384 -4.26 41.24 -8.23
C LYS A 384 -5.09 41.22 -9.51
N SER A 385 -4.48 41.44 -10.68
CA SER A 385 -5.20 41.58 -11.96
C SER A 385 -5.27 40.31 -12.80
N THR A 386 -4.49 39.27 -12.48
CA THR A 386 -4.47 37.99 -13.21
C THR A 386 -5.86 37.35 -13.29
N LYS A 387 -6.17 36.81 -14.47
CA LYS A 387 -7.44 36.10 -14.75
C LYS A 387 -7.53 34.77 -14.00
N LEU A 388 -6.38 34.20 -13.59
CA LEU A 388 -6.31 32.97 -12.82
C LEU A 388 -6.98 33.06 -11.45
N ASN A 389 -7.18 34.27 -10.89
CA ASN A 389 -7.97 34.47 -9.67
C ASN A 389 -9.45 34.02 -9.81
N SER A 390 -9.94 33.79 -11.03
CA SER A 390 -11.25 33.17 -11.25
C SER A 390 -11.29 31.68 -10.87
N PHE A 391 -10.15 30.99 -10.93
CA PHE A 391 -10.03 29.55 -10.69
C PHE A 391 -9.33 29.19 -9.38
N PHE A 392 -8.45 30.06 -8.89
CA PHE A 392 -7.70 29.87 -7.64
C PHE A 392 -8.18 30.85 -6.57
N SER A 393 -8.04 30.50 -5.30
CA SER A 393 -8.38 31.40 -4.18
C SER A 393 -7.39 32.57 -4.08
N SER A 394 -6.15 32.34 -4.48
CA SER A 394 -5.14 33.38 -4.72
C SER A 394 -4.03 32.86 -5.64
N VAL A 395 -3.35 33.79 -6.32
CA VAL A 395 -2.21 33.50 -7.21
C VAL A 395 -1.00 34.31 -6.74
N GLU A 396 0.10 33.64 -6.45
CA GLU A 396 1.36 34.26 -6.03
C GLU A 396 2.49 33.98 -7.01
N LEU A 397 3.13 35.06 -7.45
CA LEU A 397 4.31 35.04 -8.31
C LEU A 397 5.53 35.43 -7.48
N ASP A 398 6.62 34.66 -7.58
CA ASP A 398 7.91 35.11 -7.08
C ASP A 398 8.42 36.31 -7.91
N ASN A 399 9.24 37.18 -7.32
CA ASN A 399 9.89 38.31 -7.99
C ASN A 399 10.80 37.85 -9.15
N ASP A 400 11.28 36.61 -9.11
CA ASP A 400 12.16 36.01 -10.12
C ASP A 400 11.38 35.39 -11.31
N VAL A 401 10.04 35.47 -11.32
CA VAL A 401 9.21 34.95 -12.42
C VAL A 401 9.37 35.81 -13.67
N ASP A 402 9.61 35.16 -14.81
CA ASP A 402 9.55 35.80 -16.12
C ASP A 402 8.09 36.13 -16.48
N LEU A 403 7.78 37.43 -16.56
CA LEU A 403 6.43 37.91 -16.81
C LEU A 403 5.92 37.62 -18.23
N ASN A 404 6.82 37.54 -19.22
CA ASN A 404 6.43 37.19 -20.59
C ASN A 404 6.05 35.70 -20.66
N LEU A 405 6.83 34.85 -20.00
CA LEU A 405 6.51 33.44 -19.84
C LEU A 405 5.21 33.26 -19.05
N PHE A 406 5.00 34.06 -18.01
CA PHE A 406 3.75 34.05 -17.23
C PHE A 406 2.53 34.37 -18.09
N ASN A 407 2.59 35.36 -18.98
CA ASN A 407 1.45 35.69 -19.84
C ASN A 407 1.06 34.53 -20.78
N SER A 408 2.05 33.82 -21.33
CA SER A 408 1.83 32.61 -22.13
C SER A 408 1.24 31.47 -21.29
N PHE A 409 1.79 31.26 -20.10
CA PHE A 409 1.28 30.28 -19.13
C PHE A 409 -0.16 30.59 -18.71
N GLU A 410 -0.48 31.83 -18.34
CA GLU A 410 -1.81 32.26 -17.92
C GLU A 410 -2.82 31.96 -19.03
N SER A 411 -2.52 32.35 -20.27
CA SER A 411 -3.40 32.12 -21.41
C SER A 411 -3.70 30.64 -21.63
N GLU A 412 -2.69 29.78 -21.51
CA GLU A 412 -2.83 28.33 -21.67
C GLU A 412 -3.56 27.70 -20.49
N ALA A 413 -3.22 28.09 -19.27
CA ALA A 413 -3.84 27.61 -18.04
C ALA A 413 -5.33 27.99 -17.98
N MET A 414 -5.70 29.21 -18.38
CA MET A 414 -7.12 29.63 -18.47
C MET A 414 -7.93 28.68 -19.35
N ARG A 415 -7.44 28.38 -20.57
CA ARG A 415 -8.12 27.45 -21.50
C ARG A 415 -8.21 26.04 -20.93
N LEU A 416 -7.15 25.57 -20.28
CA LEU A 416 -7.15 24.27 -19.62
C LEU A 416 -8.18 24.21 -18.48
N MET A 417 -8.19 25.22 -17.62
CA MET A 417 -9.04 25.31 -16.44
C MET A 417 -10.53 25.44 -16.79
N GLU A 418 -10.87 26.02 -17.94
CA GLU A 418 -12.24 25.99 -18.46
C GLU A 418 -12.74 24.55 -18.69
N LEU A 419 -11.87 23.65 -19.14
CA LEU A 419 -12.20 22.26 -19.44
C LEU A 419 -12.18 21.36 -18.22
N LEU A 420 -11.16 21.50 -17.35
CA LEU A 420 -10.93 20.56 -16.24
C LEU A 420 -12.03 20.62 -15.17
N PRO A 421 -12.21 19.52 -14.39
CA PRO A 421 -13.05 19.50 -13.20
C PRO A 421 -12.65 20.59 -12.21
N LYS A 422 -13.64 21.18 -11.54
CA LYS A 422 -13.46 22.30 -10.61
C LYS A 422 -14.05 21.91 -9.25
N PRO A 423 -13.21 21.56 -8.27
CA PRO A 423 -13.63 21.42 -6.89
C PRO A 423 -14.18 22.74 -6.32
N ASP A 424 -15.05 22.65 -5.33
CA ASP A 424 -15.61 23.83 -4.65
C ASP A 424 -14.53 24.62 -3.89
N HIS A 425 -13.61 23.90 -3.24
CA HIS A 425 -12.52 24.48 -2.46
C HIS A 425 -11.32 24.85 -3.34
N LYS A 426 -11.31 26.08 -3.85
CA LYS A 426 -10.23 26.59 -4.71
C LYS A 426 -8.86 26.60 -4.03
N ALA A 427 -7.88 25.97 -4.66
CA ALA A 427 -6.49 25.98 -4.23
C ALA A 427 -5.84 27.37 -4.35
N VAL A 428 -4.74 27.57 -3.62
CA VAL A 428 -3.79 28.67 -3.83
C VAL A 428 -2.77 28.25 -4.89
N LEU A 429 -2.55 29.05 -5.93
CA LEU A 429 -1.51 28.82 -6.93
C LEU A 429 -0.24 29.62 -6.61
N ARG A 430 0.92 28.97 -6.60
CA ARG A 430 2.22 29.61 -6.39
C ARG A 430 3.19 29.28 -7.50
N LEU A 431 3.69 30.29 -8.21
CA LEU A 431 4.71 30.16 -9.25
C LEU A 431 6.05 30.66 -8.70
N ARG A 432 6.97 29.75 -8.39
CA ARG A 432 8.26 30.06 -7.73
C ARG A 432 9.29 28.98 -7.94
N LYS A 433 10.56 29.23 -7.62
CA LYS A 433 11.60 28.19 -7.61
C LYS A 433 11.40 27.23 -6.43
N LEU A 434 11.44 25.92 -6.67
CA LEU A 434 11.27 24.92 -5.62
C LEU A 434 12.57 24.53 -4.89
N GLY A 435 13.71 25.09 -5.30
CA GLY A 435 14.98 25.06 -4.55
C GLY A 435 15.31 23.69 -3.92
N ASN A 436 15.37 23.66 -2.58
CA ASN A 436 15.72 22.47 -1.78
C ASN A 436 14.76 21.27 -1.96
N PHE A 437 13.54 21.49 -2.42
CA PHE A 437 12.60 20.40 -2.69
C PHE A 437 13.00 19.60 -3.94
N ARG A 438 13.81 20.16 -4.84
CA ARG A 438 14.24 19.49 -6.10
C ARG A 438 13.05 18.89 -6.88
N ALA A 439 11.93 19.61 -6.93
CA ALA A 439 10.65 19.20 -7.50
C ALA A 439 10.20 20.14 -8.65
N SER A 440 9.25 19.69 -9.49
CA SER A 440 8.75 20.44 -10.68
C SER A 440 7.51 21.17 -10.28
N GLY A 441 6.72 20.51 -9.43
CA GLY A 441 5.69 21.10 -8.65
C GLY A 441 5.67 20.45 -7.28
N LEU A 442 4.75 20.93 -6.46
CA LEU A 442 4.42 20.38 -5.17
C LEU A 442 2.99 20.79 -4.83
N PHE A 443 2.13 19.81 -4.60
CA PHE A 443 0.85 20.02 -3.96
C PHE A 443 0.96 19.79 -2.44
N VAL A 444 0.42 20.73 -1.66
CA VAL A 444 0.41 20.68 -0.19
C VAL A 444 -1.05 20.62 0.29
N PRO A 445 -1.54 19.44 0.73
CA PRO A 445 -2.96 19.25 1.05
C PRO A 445 -3.47 20.16 2.17
N PHE A 446 -2.74 20.27 3.29
CA PHE A 446 -3.22 21.01 4.47
C PHE A 446 -3.32 22.53 4.27
N THR A 447 -2.61 23.11 3.30
CA THR A 447 -2.79 24.52 2.89
C THR A 447 -3.53 24.66 1.57
N ASN A 448 -4.01 23.55 0.99
CA ASN A 448 -4.59 23.46 -0.35
C ASN A 448 -3.81 24.31 -1.37
N THR A 449 -2.50 24.09 -1.45
CA THR A 449 -1.58 24.94 -2.21
C THR A 449 -0.92 24.15 -3.32
N LEU A 450 -1.13 24.59 -4.56
CA LEU A 450 -0.49 24.09 -5.77
C LEU A 450 0.72 24.97 -6.09
N ILE A 451 1.91 24.38 -6.09
CA ILE A 451 3.16 25.09 -6.33
C ILE A 451 3.80 24.53 -7.59
N VAL A 452 4.26 25.41 -8.47
CA VAL A 452 4.93 25.03 -9.72
C VAL A 452 6.28 25.73 -9.80
N ASP A 453 7.32 24.95 -10.09
CA ASP A 453 8.64 25.45 -10.42
C ASP A 453 8.58 26.22 -11.74
N PHE A 454 8.68 27.54 -11.64
CA PHE A 454 8.48 28.42 -12.79
C PHE A 454 9.79 28.77 -13.49
N ARG A 455 10.60 27.76 -13.81
CA ARG A 455 11.87 27.87 -14.54
C ARG A 455 11.82 27.16 -15.89
N THR A 456 12.54 27.72 -16.86
CA THR A 456 12.75 27.11 -18.19
C THR A 456 13.71 25.92 -18.10
N PRO A 457 13.74 25.04 -19.14
CA PRO A 457 14.67 23.91 -19.16
C PRO A 457 16.13 24.33 -18.94
N ASP A 458 16.58 25.41 -19.57
CA ASP A 458 17.96 25.90 -19.48
C ASP A 458 18.31 26.40 -18.07
N GLN A 459 17.37 27.07 -17.42
CA GLN A 459 17.51 27.54 -16.03
C GLN A 459 17.56 26.37 -15.05
N ILE A 460 16.82 25.31 -15.31
CA ILE A 460 16.86 24.08 -14.51
C ILE A 460 18.19 23.36 -14.74
N TYR A 461 18.59 23.15 -16.00
CA TYR A 461 19.84 22.50 -16.36
C TYR A 461 21.06 23.21 -15.77
N SER A 462 21.12 24.53 -15.86
CA SER A 462 22.21 25.34 -15.30
C SER A 462 22.33 25.23 -13.78
N ALA A 463 21.23 24.95 -13.08
CA ALA A 463 21.20 24.81 -11.62
C ALA A 463 21.67 23.44 -11.11
N VAL A 464 21.77 22.43 -11.98
CA VAL A 464 22.06 21.02 -11.61
C VAL A 464 23.11 20.35 -12.47
N LYS A 465 23.96 21.14 -13.15
CA LYS A 465 24.99 20.68 -14.11
C LYS A 465 25.94 19.56 -13.60
N ASN A 466 26.00 19.33 -12.29
CA ASN A 466 26.85 18.31 -11.65
C ASN A 466 26.07 17.26 -10.81
N ASP A 467 24.73 17.20 -10.89
CA ASP A 467 23.90 16.25 -10.12
C ASP A 467 23.20 15.24 -11.05
N LEU A 468 23.82 14.07 -11.23
CA LEU A 468 23.32 12.98 -12.07
C LEU A 468 22.03 12.31 -11.53
N SER A 469 21.58 12.65 -10.31
CA SER A 469 20.32 12.14 -9.74
C SER A 469 19.08 12.90 -10.23
N PHE A 470 19.27 13.91 -11.09
CA PHE A 470 18.24 14.88 -11.44
C PHE A 470 17.47 14.49 -12.71
N HIS A 471 16.28 13.91 -12.53
CA HIS A 471 15.38 13.40 -13.58
C HIS A 471 14.69 14.50 -14.43
N ARG A 472 15.30 15.69 -14.56
CA ARG A 472 14.66 16.91 -15.13
C ARG A 472 15.46 17.57 -16.24
N VAL A 473 16.55 16.95 -16.70
CA VAL A 473 17.37 17.51 -17.79
C VAL A 473 16.49 17.65 -19.03
N GLY A 474 16.28 18.89 -19.48
CA GLY A 474 15.49 19.21 -20.67
C GLY A 474 13.99 19.50 -20.46
N LYS A 475 13.46 19.50 -19.23
CA LYS A 475 12.04 19.80 -18.96
C LYS A 475 11.84 21.15 -18.28
N ALA A 476 10.81 21.88 -18.68
CA ALA A 476 10.40 23.11 -18.02
C ALA A 476 9.59 22.77 -16.76
N GLY A 477 9.77 23.52 -15.67
CA GLY A 477 9.08 23.17 -14.42
C GLY A 477 7.55 23.32 -14.50
N TYR A 478 7.06 24.25 -15.31
CA TYR A 478 5.63 24.46 -15.55
C TYR A 478 4.92 23.31 -16.27
N SER A 479 5.66 22.35 -16.85
CA SER A 479 5.08 21.13 -17.43
C SER A 479 4.57 20.13 -16.39
N SER A 480 4.72 20.44 -15.09
CA SER A 480 4.15 19.64 -13.99
C SER A 480 2.80 20.12 -13.52
N PHE A 481 2.29 21.24 -14.06
CA PHE A 481 1.04 21.84 -13.59
C PHE A 481 -0.12 20.83 -13.59
N VAL A 482 -0.27 20.02 -14.65
CA VAL A 482 -1.33 19.00 -14.71
C VAL A 482 -1.14 17.88 -13.66
N HIS A 483 0.10 17.48 -13.39
CA HIS A 483 0.40 16.51 -12.33
C HIS A 483 -0.03 17.04 -10.96
N GLU A 484 0.36 18.27 -10.62
CA GLU A 484 -0.03 18.90 -9.35
C GLU A 484 -1.54 19.18 -9.29
N TYR A 485 -2.16 19.48 -10.43
CA TYR A 485 -3.61 19.60 -10.53
C TYR A 485 -4.30 18.26 -10.28
N GLY A 486 -3.69 17.14 -10.70
CA GLY A 486 -4.12 15.79 -10.35
C GLY A 486 -4.15 15.55 -8.85
N HIS A 487 -3.08 15.94 -8.13
CA HIS A 487 -3.08 15.92 -6.66
C HIS A 487 -4.19 16.81 -6.07
N TYR A 488 -4.38 18.02 -6.60
CA TYR A 488 -5.46 18.90 -6.15
C TYR A 488 -6.85 18.25 -6.31
N LEU A 489 -7.13 17.62 -7.46
CA LEU A 489 -8.38 16.90 -7.70
C LEU A 489 -8.54 15.71 -6.76
N ASP A 490 -7.47 14.96 -6.51
CA ASP A 490 -7.48 13.80 -5.61
C ASP A 490 -8.07 14.15 -4.23
N TYR A 491 -7.62 15.27 -3.64
CA TYR A 491 -8.02 15.69 -2.31
C TYR A 491 -9.32 16.51 -2.24
N ASN A 492 -9.73 17.17 -3.33
CA ASN A 492 -10.78 18.20 -3.25
C ASN A 492 -12.06 17.84 -4.02
N LEU A 493 -12.04 16.86 -4.92
CA LEU A 493 -13.19 16.59 -5.80
C LEU A 493 -14.39 15.97 -5.07
N ASP A 494 -14.14 15.14 -4.05
CA ASP A 494 -15.17 14.58 -3.18
C ASP A 494 -14.84 14.87 -1.72
N GLN A 495 -15.68 15.68 -1.06
CA GLN A 495 -15.50 16.12 0.33
C GLN A 495 -15.80 15.03 1.37
N ASN A 496 -16.41 13.91 0.96
CA ASN A 496 -16.77 12.81 1.87
C ASN A 496 -15.62 11.83 2.11
N ILE A 497 -14.56 11.93 1.31
CA ILE A 497 -13.38 11.07 1.40
C ILE A 497 -12.14 11.93 1.57
N HIS A 498 -11.11 11.37 2.19
CA HIS A 498 -9.85 12.09 2.37
C HIS A 498 -9.11 12.34 1.04
N ALA A 499 -9.12 11.34 0.15
CA ALA A 499 -8.56 11.40 -1.20
C ALA A 499 -9.21 10.32 -2.07
N LEU A 500 -9.48 10.62 -3.34
CA LEU A 500 -9.98 9.67 -4.34
C LEU A 500 -9.07 8.44 -4.50
N SER A 501 -7.76 8.63 -4.39
CA SER A 501 -6.73 7.61 -4.44
C SER A 501 -6.81 6.59 -3.30
N MET A 502 -7.55 6.92 -2.24
CA MET A 502 -7.84 6.04 -1.11
C MET A 502 -9.17 5.30 -1.23
N SER A 503 -9.93 5.52 -2.31
CA SER A 503 -11.19 4.81 -2.57
C SER A 503 -10.95 3.32 -2.86
N LYS A 504 -11.94 2.48 -2.54
CA LYS A 504 -11.88 1.02 -2.78
C LYS A 504 -11.70 0.67 -4.26
N GLN A 505 -12.28 1.48 -5.15
CA GLN A 505 -12.16 1.27 -6.60
C GLN A 505 -10.73 1.59 -7.06
N PHE A 506 -10.17 2.73 -6.65
CA PHE A 506 -8.81 3.15 -7.05
C PHE A 506 -7.70 2.33 -6.37
N SER A 507 -7.92 1.81 -5.16
CA SER A 507 -6.92 0.99 -4.46
C SER A 507 -6.51 -0.25 -5.24
N SER A 508 -7.42 -0.79 -6.07
CA SER A 508 -7.12 -1.91 -6.97
C SER A 508 -6.06 -1.54 -8.02
N ILE A 509 -6.13 -0.33 -8.59
CA ILE A 509 -5.16 0.23 -9.54
C ILE A 509 -3.82 0.45 -8.85
N VAL A 510 -3.82 1.05 -7.65
CA VAL A 510 -2.61 1.27 -6.85
C VAL A 510 -1.88 -0.04 -6.57
N ARG A 511 -2.62 -1.11 -6.24
CA ARG A 511 -2.03 -2.44 -6.02
C ARG A 511 -1.41 -3.01 -7.28
N SER A 512 -2.17 -3.05 -8.39
CA SER A 512 -1.66 -3.62 -9.65
C SER A 512 -0.43 -2.87 -10.11
N TYR A 513 -0.47 -1.54 -10.09
CA TYR A 513 0.67 -0.68 -10.39
C TYR A 513 1.89 -0.97 -9.50
N ARG A 514 1.69 -1.08 -8.19
CA ARG A 514 2.77 -1.40 -7.25
C ARG A 514 3.42 -2.74 -7.55
N ASN A 515 2.63 -3.77 -7.90
CA ASN A 515 3.17 -5.06 -8.28
C ASN A 515 4.07 -4.95 -9.52
N GLU A 516 3.65 -4.18 -10.52
CA GLU A 516 4.46 -3.93 -11.71
C GLU A 516 5.74 -3.14 -11.40
N VAL A 517 5.66 -2.08 -10.59
CA VAL A 517 6.85 -1.34 -10.12
C VAL A 517 7.83 -2.26 -9.41
N MET A 518 7.33 -3.21 -8.62
CA MET A 518 8.14 -4.18 -7.89
C MET A 518 8.78 -5.23 -8.82
N ASN A 519 8.09 -5.64 -9.89
CA ASN A 519 8.66 -6.49 -10.95
C ASN A 519 9.79 -5.78 -11.70
N HIS A 520 9.71 -4.46 -11.82
CA HIS A 520 10.70 -3.59 -12.44
C HIS A 520 11.60 -2.86 -11.44
N ALA A 521 11.74 -3.36 -10.21
CA ALA A 521 12.39 -2.62 -9.12
C ALA A 521 13.84 -2.17 -9.42
N ASP A 522 14.58 -2.93 -10.25
CA ASP A 522 15.94 -2.57 -10.64
C ASP A 522 16.03 -1.39 -11.62
N ASP A 523 14.93 -1.06 -12.31
CA ASP A 523 14.81 0.10 -13.20
C ASP A 523 14.53 1.40 -12.42
N PHE A 524 14.23 1.30 -11.12
CA PHE A 524 13.94 2.45 -10.25
C PHE A 524 15.13 2.81 -9.34
N PRO A 525 15.24 4.10 -8.93
CA PRO A 525 16.23 4.49 -7.93
C PRO A 525 16.02 3.75 -6.59
N LYS A 526 17.05 3.05 -6.13
CA LYS A 526 17.03 2.26 -4.88
C LYS A 526 16.93 3.11 -3.61
N SER A 527 17.25 4.41 -3.70
CA SER A 527 17.19 5.35 -2.58
C SER A 527 17.03 6.79 -3.07
N GLY A 528 16.62 7.68 -2.17
CA GLY A 528 16.40 9.11 -2.47
C GLY A 528 14.92 9.48 -2.61
N LYS A 529 14.68 10.74 -2.98
CA LYS A 529 13.32 11.32 -3.07
C LYS A 529 12.43 10.54 -4.05
N TYR A 530 12.98 10.13 -5.18
CA TYR A 530 12.30 9.36 -6.22
C TYR A 530 12.53 7.85 -6.05
N SER A 531 12.37 7.35 -4.83
CA SER A 531 12.44 5.91 -4.57
C SER A 531 11.14 5.21 -4.99
N ILE A 532 11.18 3.89 -5.12
CA ILE A 532 9.97 3.05 -5.34
C ILE A 532 8.84 3.42 -4.35
N ASP A 533 9.21 3.72 -3.10
CA ASP A 533 8.27 4.13 -2.06
C ASP A 533 7.47 5.38 -2.42
N TYR A 534 8.08 6.34 -3.13
CA TYR A 534 7.43 7.56 -3.60
C TYR A 534 6.45 7.26 -4.73
N PHE A 535 6.90 6.54 -5.76
CA PHE A 535 6.06 6.18 -6.92
C PHE A 535 4.85 5.33 -6.53
N CYS A 536 4.96 4.54 -5.47
CA CYS A 536 3.89 3.68 -4.97
C CYS A 536 2.95 4.34 -3.95
N THR A 537 3.09 5.64 -3.67
CA THR A 537 2.12 6.37 -2.84
C THR A 537 0.80 6.55 -3.60
N PRO A 538 -0.38 6.38 -2.95
CA PRO A 538 -1.67 6.43 -3.65
C PRO A 538 -1.87 7.71 -4.47
N THR A 539 -1.51 8.87 -3.91
CA THR A 539 -1.70 10.18 -4.54
C THR A 539 -0.79 10.35 -5.75
N GLU A 540 0.44 9.85 -5.71
CA GLU A 540 1.35 9.87 -6.88
C GLU A 540 0.85 8.96 -8.00
N VAL A 541 0.34 7.77 -7.66
CA VAL A 541 -0.30 6.88 -8.64
C VAL A 541 -1.51 7.58 -9.26
N PHE A 542 -2.33 8.26 -8.48
CA PHE A 542 -3.49 9.01 -8.97
C PHE A 542 -3.09 10.16 -9.89
N ALA A 543 -2.13 11.01 -9.49
CA ALA A 543 -1.68 12.12 -10.31
C ALA A 543 -1.12 11.64 -11.67
N ARG A 544 -0.33 10.56 -11.68
CA ARG A 544 0.14 9.94 -12.95
C ARG A 544 -0.99 9.33 -13.76
N SER A 545 -1.93 8.69 -13.08
CA SER A 545 -3.10 8.13 -13.72
C SER A 545 -3.93 9.21 -14.41
N PHE A 546 -4.07 10.37 -13.78
CA PHE A 546 -4.74 11.53 -14.34
C PHE A 546 -4.00 12.08 -15.56
N GLU A 547 -2.66 12.18 -15.53
CA GLU A 547 -1.85 12.54 -16.70
C GLU A 547 -2.08 11.60 -17.89
N ILE A 548 -2.05 10.28 -17.65
CA ILE A 548 -2.34 9.26 -18.68
C ILE A 548 -3.75 9.45 -19.24
N PHE A 549 -4.75 9.65 -18.36
CA PHE A 549 -6.14 9.84 -18.77
C PHE A 549 -6.32 11.08 -19.64
N VAL A 550 -5.83 12.25 -19.23
CA VAL A 550 -6.01 13.48 -20.02
C VAL A 550 -5.24 13.43 -21.35
N LYS A 551 -4.09 12.75 -21.39
CA LYS A 551 -3.38 12.48 -22.65
C LYS A 551 -4.16 11.54 -23.56
N HIS A 552 -4.73 10.47 -23.00
CA HIS A 552 -5.54 9.50 -23.75
C HIS A 552 -6.72 10.17 -24.45
N ILE A 553 -7.40 11.11 -23.78
CA ILE A 553 -8.54 11.85 -24.35
C ILE A 553 -8.14 13.06 -25.21
N GLY A 554 -6.84 13.27 -25.45
CA GLY A 554 -6.33 14.15 -26.50
C GLY A 554 -5.62 15.44 -26.06
N LEU A 555 -5.37 15.66 -24.77
CA LEU A 555 -4.75 16.90 -24.28
C LEU A 555 -3.36 17.14 -24.90
N ARG A 556 -3.20 18.27 -25.60
CA ARG A 556 -1.91 18.81 -26.06
C ARG A 556 -1.67 20.16 -25.41
N SER A 557 -0.64 20.23 -24.57
CA SER A 557 -0.34 21.39 -23.73
C SER A 557 1.12 21.36 -23.27
N ASN A 558 1.71 22.54 -23.05
CA ASN A 558 3.01 22.74 -22.42
C ASN A 558 2.96 22.57 -20.88
N LEU A 559 1.76 22.45 -20.32
CA LEU A 559 1.50 22.32 -18.87
C LEU A 559 1.53 20.87 -18.37
N ILE A 560 1.85 19.94 -19.26
CA ILE A 560 1.99 18.50 -19.04
C ILE A 560 3.25 18.01 -19.78
N GLY A 561 3.80 16.86 -19.40
CA GLY A 561 4.94 16.24 -20.09
C GLY A 561 4.73 15.99 -21.58
N VAL A 562 5.83 15.65 -22.26
CA VAL A 562 5.85 15.34 -23.70
C VAL A 562 5.16 14.00 -23.98
N LYS A 563 4.62 13.82 -25.19
CA LYS A 563 3.79 12.66 -25.53
C LYS A 563 4.49 11.32 -25.28
N ASP A 564 5.75 11.20 -25.68
CA ASP A 564 6.51 9.95 -25.64
C ASP A 564 6.80 9.48 -24.21
N GLU A 565 6.74 10.39 -23.22
CA GLU A 565 6.97 10.06 -21.81
C GLU A 565 5.92 9.09 -21.24
N TYR A 566 4.68 9.19 -21.73
CA TYR A 566 3.52 8.43 -21.25
C TYR A 566 3.27 7.15 -22.07
N ASP A 567 4.12 6.87 -23.05
CA ASP A 567 4.00 5.68 -23.88
C ASP A 567 4.29 4.41 -23.06
N PHE A 568 3.45 3.38 -23.23
CA PHE A 568 3.62 2.13 -22.49
C PHE A 568 4.87 1.35 -22.92
N SER A 569 5.27 1.45 -24.20
CA SER A 569 6.37 0.66 -24.75
C SER A 569 7.74 1.35 -24.62
N SER A 570 7.76 2.68 -24.66
CA SER A 570 8.97 3.49 -24.81
C SER A 570 9.08 4.64 -23.81
N GLY A 571 8.05 4.87 -23.00
CA GLY A 571 8.02 5.96 -22.01
C GLY A 571 8.87 5.72 -20.77
N SER A 572 8.76 6.64 -19.81
CA SER A 572 9.52 6.53 -18.55
C SER A 572 9.00 5.33 -17.73
N VAL A 573 9.89 4.68 -16.96
CA VAL A 573 9.58 3.41 -16.26
C VAL A 573 8.31 3.48 -15.41
N GLU A 574 8.08 4.61 -14.74
CA GLU A 574 6.91 4.86 -13.91
C GLU A 574 5.59 4.89 -14.70
N TYR A 575 5.61 5.17 -16.00
CA TYR A 575 4.43 5.12 -16.89
C TYR A 575 4.31 3.79 -17.64
N ARG A 576 5.42 3.09 -17.87
CA ARG A 576 5.43 1.71 -18.39
C ARG A 576 4.81 0.72 -17.41
N CYS A 577 4.93 0.96 -16.10
CA CYS A 577 4.27 0.13 -15.07
C CYS A 577 2.73 0.22 -15.10
N PHE A 578 2.14 1.14 -15.87
CA PHE A 578 0.71 1.10 -16.21
C PHE A 578 0.51 0.25 -17.46
N THR A 579 0.43 -1.07 -17.27
CA THR A 579 0.17 -2.04 -18.36
C THR A 579 -1.17 -1.78 -19.05
N PRO A 580 -1.41 -2.34 -20.26
CA PRO A 580 -2.70 -2.20 -20.94
C PRO A 580 -3.89 -2.53 -20.02
N GLU A 581 -3.78 -3.60 -19.23
CA GLU A 581 -4.82 -4.04 -18.30
C GLU A 581 -5.04 -3.01 -17.18
N ILE A 582 -3.97 -2.44 -16.63
CA ILE A 582 -4.06 -1.39 -15.60
C ILE A 582 -4.65 -0.11 -16.20
N ARG A 583 -4.29 0.22 -17.45
CA ARG A 583 -4.85 1.39 -18.17
C ARG A 583 -6.35 1.23 -18.41
N GLU A 584 -6.83 0.03 -18.73
CA GLU A 584 -8.27 -0.25 -18.83
C GLU A 584 -8.99 -0.02 -17.50
N MET A 585 -8.44 -0.53 -16.38
CA MET A 585 -8.97 -0.27 -15.04
C MET A 585 -9.02 1.24 -14.73
N LEU A 586 -7.96 1.95 -15.07
CA LEU A 586 -7.81 3.39 -14.89
C LEU A 586 -8.83 4.18 -15.70
N PHE A 587 -9.01 3.87 -16.99
CA PHE A 587 -9.98 4.56 -17.84
C PHE A 587 -11.41 4.28 -17.38
N SER A 588 -11.71 3.03 -17.00
CA SER A 588 -12.99 2.67 -16.40
C SER A 588 -13.26 3.49 -15.14
N TYR A 589 -12.27 3.60 -14.25
CA TYR A 589 -12.37 4.41 -13.03
C TYR A 589 -12.67 5.88 -13.32
N PHE A 590 -11.87 6.56 -14.15
CA PHE A 590 -12.12 7.98 -14.45
C PHE A 590 -13.47 8.18 -15.16
N ASN A 591 -13.87 7.27 -16.06
CA ASN A 591 -15.16 7.34 -16.74
C ASN A 591 -16.36 7.10 -15.80
N SER A 592 -16.15 6.44 -14.66
CA SER A 592 -17.21 6.22 -13.65
C SER A 592 -17.56 7.49 -12.85
N ILE A 593 -16.71 8.52 -12.91
CA ILE A 593 -16.90 9.78 -12.19
C ILE A 593 -17.37 10.86 -13.16
N ASP A 594 -18.57 11.40 -12.92
CA ASP A 594 -19.27 12.36 -13.78
C ASP A 594 -18.43 13.55 -14.26
N SER A 595 -17.61 14.13 -13.39
CA SER A 595 -16.80 15.30 -13.75
C SER A 595 -15.69 14.96 -14.74
N PHE A 596 -15.14 13.75 -14.68
CA PHE A 596 -14.10 13.27 -15.59
C PHE A 596 -14.69 12.73 -16.90
N SER A 597 -15.81 12.00 -16.84
CA SER A 597 -16.48 11.47 -18.04
C SER A 597 -16.90 12.57 -19.02
N ARG A 598 -17.30 13.74 -18.49
CA ARG A 598 -17.64 14.95 -19.27
C ARG A 598 -16.47 15.53 -20.07
N LEU A 599 -15.25 15.09 -19.85
CA LEU A 599 -14.06 15.49 -20.60
C LEU A 599 -13.90 14.73 -21.93
N ASN A 600 -14.52 13.54 -22.04
CA ASN A 600 -14.43 12.71 -23.24
C ASN A 600 -14.92 13.49 -24.47
N GLY A 601 -14.08 13.54 -25.51
CA GLY A 601 -14.34 14.29 -26.74
C GLY A 601 -14.15 15.80 -26.67
N LYS A 602 -13.96 16.40 -25.48
CA LYS A 602 -13.72 17.85 -25.30
C LYS A 602 -12.25 18.25 -25.28
N LEU A 603 -11.36 17.33 -24.90
CA LEU A 603 -9.93 17.60 -24.72
C LEU A 603 -9.07 17.32 -25.96
N ASN A 604 -9.67 17.03 -27.12
CA ASN A 604 -8.98 16.97 -28.41
C ASN A 604 -8.65 18.38 -28.95
N VAL A 605 -8.01 19.21 -28.13
CA VAL A 605 -7.68 20.60 -28.40
C VAL A 605 -6.18 20.80 -28.18
N ASP A 606 -5.53 21.49 -29.11
CA ASP A 606 -4.16 21.95 -28.95
C ASP A 606 -4.14 23.31 -28.23
N LEU A 607 -3.78 23.29 -26.95
CA LEU A 607 -3.73 24.47 -26.11
C LEU A 607 -2.45 25.30 -26.32
N THR A 608 -1.48 24.78 -27.08
CA THR A 608 -0.16 25.41 -27.27
C THR A 608 -0.14 26.55 -28.29
N VAL A 609 -1.14 26.65 -29.20
CA VAL A 609 -1.07 27.51 -30.40
C VAL A 609 -2.10 28.67 -30.46
N LEU A 610 -3.03 28.80 -29.51
CA LEU A 610 -4.10 29.81 -29.61
C LEU A 610 -3.69 31.21 -29.12
N MET A 611 -2.84 31.90 -29.92
CA MET A 611 -2.57 33.34 -29.78
C MET A 611 -2.89 34.18 -31.04
N LYS A 612 -3.42 33.62 -32.13
CA LYS A 612 -3.56 34.38 -33.38
C LYS A 612 -4.90 35.05 -33.67
N LYS A 613 -5.95 34.88 -32.85
CA LYS A 613 -7.30 35.36 -33.25
C LYS A 613 -7.76 36.71 -32.68
N ASP A 614 -7.12 37.23 -31.63
CA ASP A 614 -7.57 38.49 -31.00
C ASP A 614 -6.84 39.75 -31.51
N ASN A 615 -5.76 39.60 -32.30
CA ASN A 615 -5.05 40.73 -32.91
C ASN A 615 -5.46 41.03 -34.36
N LEU A 616 -6.36 40.25 -34.98
CA LEU A 616 -6.81 40.47 -36.36
C LEU A 616 -8.18 41.18 -36.48
N LEU A 617 -8.79 41.57 -35.36
CA LEU A 617 -10.05 42.33 -35.34
C LEU A 617 -9.89 43.78 -34.83
N ASN A 618 -8.67 44.22 -34.52
CA ASN A 618 -8.40 45.58 -34.04
C ASN A 618 -7.46 46.39 -34.96
N GLU A 619 -7.15 45.89 -36.16
CA GLU A 619 -6.34 46.62 -37.17
C GLU A 619 -7.06 46.80 -38.52
N SER A 620 -8.40 46.78 -38.56
CA SER A 620 -9.16 47.06 -39.79
C SER A 620 -9.98 48.35 -39.78
N ASP A 621 -9.85 49.20 -38.74
CA ASP A 621 -10.52 50.51 -38.69
C ASP A 621 -9.52 51.61 -38.27
N ASN A 622 -8.47 51.79 -39.06
CA ASN A 622 -7.79 53.09 -39.26
C ASN A 622 -6.66 52.88 -40.25
N ASP A 623 -6.92 53.19 -41.53
CA ASP A 623 -6.01 53.94 -42.40
C ASP A 623 -6.55 53.88 -43.84
N ASN A 624 -7.58 54.71 -44.08
CA ASN A 624 -7.78 55.29 -45.40
C ASN A 624 -7.25 56.71 -45.32
N ASN A 625 -6.05 56.96 -45.87
CA ASN A 625 -5.78 58.10 -46.75
C ASN A 625 -4.31 58.13 -47.21
N ASN A 626 -4.16 58.32 -48.52
CA ASN A 626 -3.05 58.93 -49.26
C ASN A 626 -1.89 58.06 -49.78
N ALA A 627 -1.97 57.90 -51.11
CA ALA A 627 -1.00 58.36 -52.11
C ALA A 627 0.26 57.52 -52.37
N GLU A 628 0.17 56.81 -53.50
CA GLU A 628 1.07 56.83 -54.66
C GLU A 628 2.61 56.85 -54.49
N SER A 629 3.19 55.89 -55.21
CA SER A 629 4.34 55.98 -56.12
C SER A 629 5.60 55.18 -55.77
N ASP A 630 6.07 54.51 -56.83
CA ASP A 630 7.44 54.07 -57.13
C ASP A 630 7.82 52.59 -56.93
N LEU A 631 7.62 51.89 -58.05
CA LEU A 631 8.42 50.77 -58.55
C LEU A 631 9.93 51.04 -58.44
N GLN A 632 10.72 50.02 -58.06
CA GLN A 632 11.66 49.32 -58.97
C GLN A 632 12.53 48.28 -58.24
N ASN A 633 12.54 47.06 -58.83
CA ASN A 633 13.63 46.09 -59.01
C ASN A 633 14.95 46.25 -58.21
N VAL A 634 15.52 45.14 -57.73
CA VAL A 634 16.56 44.37 -58.45
C VAL A 634 16.89 43.05 -57.71
N GLU A 635 17.16 42.07 -58.56
CA GLU A 635 17.60 40.68 -58.48
C GLU A 635 18.55 40.19 -57.36
N ASN A 636 18.38 38.90 -57.08
CA ASN A 636 19.31 37.91 -56.50
C ASN A 636 20.56 37.75 -57.41
N PRO A 637 21.73 37.21 -56.97
CA PRO A 637 21.81 35.75 -56.73
C PRO A 637 22.87 35.24 -55.72
N MET A 638 22.70 33.96 -55.40
CA MET A 638 23.64 33.02 -54.75
C MET A 638 25.09 33.07 -55.27
N LEU A 639 26.07 32.73 -54.42
CA LEU A 639 27.04 31.67 -54.74
C LEU A 639 27.79 31.14 -53.51
N ALA A 640 28.04 29.83 -53.54
CA ALA A 640 28.80 29.02 -52.59
C ALA A 640 30.32 29.15 -52.79
N GLY A 641 31.10 28.81 -51.76
CA GLY A 641 32.56 28.68 -51.88
C GLY A 641 33.25 28.22 -50.60
N SER A 642 33.67 26.96 -50.58
CA SER A 642 34.53 26.28 -49.61
C SER A 642 35.95 26.87 -49.52
N HIS A 643 36.59 26.80 -48.35
CA HIS A 643 38.04 26.55 -48.25
C HIS A 643 38.46 25.93 -46.91
N LYS A 644 39.18 24.81 -47.01
CA LYS A 644 40.08 24.24 -46.00
C LYS A 644 41.39 25.01 -45.96
N SER A 645 42.05 25.03 -44.80
CA SER A 645 43.52 24.91 -44.69
C SER A 645 43.92 24.49 -43.28
N ASP A 646 44.66 23.38 -43.22
CA ASP A 646 45.44 22.88 -42.09
C ASP A 646 46.70 23.73 -41.86
N LEU A 647 47.27 23.68 -40.65
CA LEU A 647 48.70 23.41 -40.37
C LEU A 647 48.97 23.38 -38.85
N GLN A 648 49.26 22.16 -38.35
CA GLN A 648 50.43 21.70 -37.57
C GLN A 648 51.24 22.72 -36.74
N GLU A 649 51.95 22.39 -35.66
CA GLU A 649 52.18 21.23 -34.78
C GLU A 649 53.42 21.67 -33.96
N LYS A 650 53.52 21.36 -32.66
CA LYS A 650 54.82 21.25 -31.97
C LYS A 650 54.75 20.42 -30.70
N ASP A 651 55.83 19.68 -30.53
CA ASP A 651 55.96 18.35 -29.94
C ASP A 651 56.49 18.37 -28.49
N LYS A 652 56.29 17.22 -27.82
CA LYS A 652 57.15 16.52 -26.83
C LYS A 652 57.35 17.02 -25.38
N SER A 653 57.05 16.13 -24.43
CA SER A 653 58.07 15.26 -23.80
C SER A 653 57.46 14.17 -22.90
N GLU A 654 58.05 12.97 -22.98
CA GLU A 654 57.80 11.76 -22.20
C GLU A 654 58.53 11.79 -20.84
N SER A 655 58.01 11.05 -19.85
CA SER A 655 58.86 10.24 -18.95
C SER A 655 58.05 9.12 -18.29
N GLU A 656 58.69 7.95 -18.25
CA GLU A 656 58.23 6.65 -17.80
C GLU A 656 58.56 6.36 -16.32
N LEU A 657 57.88 5.33 -15.79
CA LEU A 657 58.28 4.38 -14.72
C LEU A 657 58.35 4.86 -13.25
N ASN A 658 57.51 4.28 -12.38
CA ASN A 658 57.95 3.16 -11.53
C ASN A 658 56.80 2.51 -10.72
N LEU A 659 56.91 1.18 -10.60
CA LEU A 659 56.25 0.31 -9.65
C LEU A 659 56.79 0.57 -8.23
N ASP A 660 55.95 0.40 -7.20
CA ASP A 660 56.35 -0.39 -6.03
C ASP A 660 55.14 -0.81 -5.17
N SER A 661 55.30 -2.03 -4.67
CA SER A 661 54.42 -2.86 -3.84
C SER A 661 54.75 -2.72 -2.35
N GLU A 662 53.76 -2.91 -1.47
CA GLU A 662 53.90 -3.50 -0.11
C GLU A 662 52.47 -3.79 0.43
N ASN A 663 52.06 -5.07 0.63
CA ASN A 663 52.11 -5.88 1.86
C ASN A 663 51.57 -5.13 3.11
N THR A 664 50.72 -5.62 4.01
CA THR A 664 50.27 -6.93 4.56
C THR A 664 49.11 -6.54 5.54
N ASP A 665 48.12 -7.33 5.96
CA ASP A 665 48.21 -8.59 6.70
C ASP A 665 46.80 -9.16 6.98
N GLN A 666 46.73 -10.49 7.06
CA GLN A 666 45.54 -11.29 7.39
C GLN A 666 45.47 -11.57 8.90
N SER A 667 44.28 -11.82 9.44
CA SER A 667 44.13 -12.68 10.63
C SER A 667 42.70 -13.25 10.75
N MET A 668 42.52 -14.47 10.24
CA MET A 668 41.54 -15.43 10.75
C MET A 668 42.12 -16.15 11.99
N LYS A 669 41.29 -16.42 13.01
CA LYS A 669 41.56 -17.49 13.98
C LYS A 669 40.29 -18.30 14.24
N SER A 670 40.40 -19.58 13.90
CA SER A 670 39.58 -20.70 14.36
C SER A 670 40.14 -21.28 15.67
N LYS A 671 39.30 -21.96 16.47
CA LYS A 671 39.63 -23.26 17.09
C LYS A 671 38.43 -23.90 17.82
N LEU A 672 38.30 -25.20 17.58
CA LEU A 672 37.40 -26.21 18.18
C LEU A 672 37.95 -26.76 19.51
N GLY A 673 37.08 -27.37 20.33
CA GLY A 673 37.43 -28.45 21.28
C GLY A 673 36.63 -28.54 22.60
N ASP A 674 35.47 -29.22 22.60
CA ASP A 674 35.11 -30.50 23.29
C ASP A 674 35.68 -30.80 24.73
N VAL A 675 35.02 -31.31 25.80
CA VAL A 675 34.03 -32.41 26.01
C VAL A 675 33.46 -32.46 27.49
N ASN A 676 32.24 -33.04 27.68
CA ASN A 676 31.62 -33.82 28.81
C ASN A 676 30.63 -33.27 29.91
N GLU A 677 29.33 -33.60 29.68
CA GLU A 677 28.24 -34.20 30.54
C GLU A 677 27.74 -33.57 31.88
N PRO A 678 26.46 -33.80 32.36
CA PRO A 678 25.45 -34.80 31.98
C PRO A 678 24.02 -34.29 31.65
N VAL A 679 23.18 -35.21 31.15
CA VAL A 679 21.87 -35.02 30.48
C VAL A 679 20.67 -35.03 31.45
N LEU A 680 19.69 -34.12 31.22
CA LEU A 680 18.35 -34.12 31.81
C LEU A 680 17.32 -34.43 30.72
N VAL A 681 16.40 -35.34 31.03
CA VAL A 681 15.44 -35.97 30.11
C VAL A 681 14.38 -34.97 29.59
N GLU A 682 14.45 -34.66 28.29
CA GLU A 682 13.36 -34.07 27.50
C GLU A 682 12.39 -35.17 27.06
N HIS A 683 11.10 -35.05 27.36
CA HIS A 683 10.09 -35.70 26.53
C HIS A 683 9.84 -34.83 25.29
N LYS A 684 10.72 -35.00 24.29
CA LYS A 684 10.47 -34.58 22.90
C LYS A 684 9.58 -35.62 22.25
N VAL A 685 8.33 -35.25 21.94
CA VAL A 685 7.61 -35.89 20.83
C VAL A 685 8.06 -35.16 19.57
N ASN A 686 9.15 -35.66 19.00
CA ASN A 686 9.60 -35.35 17.65
C ASN A 686 9.02 -36.44 16.75
N SER A 687 8.05 -36.11 15.90
CA SER A 687 7.81 -36.86 14.66
C SER A 687 8.35 -36.00 13.52
N GLY A 688 9.66 -36.09 13.32
CA GLY A 688 10.31 -35.57 12.13
C GLY A 688 10.05 -36.49 10.94
N LEU A 689 9.63 -35.87 9.84
CA LEU A 689 9.87 -36.23 8.45
C LEU A 689 10.69 -37.50 8.19
N THR A 690 10.07 -38.45 7.47
CA THR A 690 10.74 -39.30 6.48
C THR A 690 9.86 -39.38 5.24
N GLU A 691 10.53 -39.26 4.10
CA GLU A 691 10.07 -39.31 2.71
C GLU A 691 9.08 -40.45 2.43
N TYR A 692 8.08 -40.20 1.57
CA TYR A 692 7.69 -41.13 0.51
C TYR A 692 7.11 -40.34 -0.67
N LEU A 693 7.86 -40.34 -1.78
CA LEU A 693 7.33 -40.36 -3.14
C LEU A 693 6.49 -41.64 -3.32
N LEU A 694 5.41 -41.56 -4.12
CA LEU A 694 4.46 -42.63 -4.49
C LEU A 694 3.49 -42.96 -3.33
N PHE A 695 2.18 -42.73 -3.38
CA PHE A 695 1.19 -42.71 -4.45
C PHE A 695 0.19 -41.58 -4.23
#